data_AF-A0A972G5C9-F1
#
_entry.id   AF-A0A972G5C9-F1
#
_cell.length_a   1.000
_cell.length_b   1.000
_cell.length_c   1.000
_cell.angle_alpha   90.00
_cell.angle_beta   90.00
_cell.angle_gamma   90.00
#
_symmetry.space_group_name_H-M   'P 1'
#
loop_
_entity.id
_entity.type
_entity.pdbx_description
1 polymer ?
#
loop_
_entity_poly.entity_id
_entity_poly.type
_entity_poly.pdbx_seq_one_letter_code
_entity_poly.pdbx_strand_id
1 'polypeptide(L)'
;MTKFKGRVASIAPGLSVVATAAVLFSGVAAQAGCSGISTITCDGATPYTNGITYHVGSDGLTLNLNNADVTNDGFGVFAKTTAENGADIAVQMESGRIATTSANAMAIFSEIGVAGSDANVTVNVKDGATITTSDRQAHGVLASNKGSGNAHVVMEGEETKITTSGANVRGADGAILDGNSYGLWANISQVNGEGGWGNATAEMEGGTITMNNGSQAYAVYAQISNQDSDATATAIMRGGDIITDGHRAYGMFVQTNGTGLAIAEMSGGTITTNVRSDEATAAVLGFMPNNTYGIWAYIEANATIDADKAVALAKMSGGEILTKSNNGYGIVASSNGSGTAKVEVTGNSKVTTEGKNAHAVFAWSYNRGNKTATAVVGNTADIETSGEGAHGVSAIHTVYGAAEVYMYNGKVETRGKEAHGLNAFSAAATASVHLGGSSTVEASGEDADGIRAESATDFDIRVDGSVTGGIGNAAAIRTISRSGLPGVKGEIRIAGSADVNGEASGLAIEDGDGDTTITSRGTITGDILLGAGDDTLTLRSVGSFTGDIYAGEGNDTVTIETLTLDEGRYILDGGVGGNDELTFIGPPDAPDVPLEGRIYGPIVMTATETHLRNWERVEVDKDMEIDSESEFHVFGGESDTPTVLTIAGDVTNNDGSVVLSVQNGNTGDEIKIEGNYTGSDTGSDVFALDMGRDADGVNTDTVVITGNTSGEMTLLIAGLDSAGVEGAPLVMDVVTVGGGEANGTFTLVGGNYVTSEGEQAMISGAYLYRLAETDRGWALSARSESGEINWGPSAPIYDSYGAALLAFNGPSALRGRGSSQDFRSLAWGGDAAGQDTGAPLWIQMGTEQLTSAAEQSTTGAARDSSLWEMEIGADLVLSESAAGLLVGGLMLSYGTGSTDVSSGFGDGSIETTGLGLGLAATWYDTRGFYVDGQVTVTSYSSDL
;
A
#
# COMPACT_ATOMS: atom_id res chain seq x y z
N MET A 1 -26.98 -2.77 64.14
CA MET A 1 -27.46 -1.63 64.94
C MET A 1 -28.60 -0.97 64.19
N THR A 2 -29.66 -0.57 64.93
CA THR A 2 -30.78 0.32 64.55
C THR A 2 -31.61 -0.06 63.31
N LYS A 3 -32.68 -0.87 63.43
CA LYS A 3 -34.05 -0.58 63.93
C LYS A 3 -34.74 0.61 63.25
N PHE A 4 -35.72 0.33 62.39
CA PHE A 4 -37.00 1.04 62.41
C PHE A 4 -38.15 0.03 62.41
N LYS A 5 -39.04 0.18 63.40
CA LYS A 5 -40.28 -0.57 63.61
C LYS A 5 -41.45 0.35 63.23
N GLY A 6 -42.38 -0.16 62.44
CA GLY A 6 -43.75 0.33 62.35
C GLY A 6 -44.70 -0.87 62.30
N ARG A 7 -45.47 -1.07 63.39
CA ARG A 7 -46.46 -2.14 63.58
C ARG A 7 -47.84 -1.66 63.06
N VAL A 8 -48.51 -2.45 62.21
CA VAL A 8 -49.69 -3.32 62.46
C VAL A 8 -51.06 -2.62 62.52
N ALA A 9 -51.93 -3.02 61.58
CA ALA A 9 -53.30 -3.51 61.81
C ALA A 9 -53.69 -4.39 60.59
N SER A 10 -53.61 -5.72 60.68
CA SER A 10 -54.63 -6.66 61.20
C SER A 10 -55.83 -6.84 60.27
N ILE A 11 -55.86 -7.94 59.49
CA ILE A 11 -56.97 -8.93 59.49
C ILE A 11 -56.35 -10.33 59.27
N ALA A 12 -56.82 -11.30 60.06
CA ALA A 12 -56.39 -12.69 60.14
C ALA A 12 -57.03 -13.59 59.03
N PRO A 13 -56.64 -14.87 58.91
CA PRO A 13 -56.64 -15.66 57.68
C PRO A 13 -57.93 -16.46 57.46
N GLY A 14 -58.28 -16.69 56.19
CA GLY A 14 -59.38 -17.54 55.76
C GLY A 14 -58.94 -18.51 54.66
N LEU A 15 -58.68 -19.74 55.08
CA LEU A 15 -58.95 -21.01 54.40
C LEU A 15 -58.79 -21.11 52.86
N SER A 16 -57.78 -21.90 52.48
CA SER A 16 -57.81 -22.95 51.45
C SER A 16 -59.21 -23.28 50.88
N VAL A 17 -59.38 -23.04 49.58
CA VAL A 17 -59.98 -24.02 48.67
C VAL A 17 -59.12 -24.05 47.39
N VAL A 18 -58.39 -25.14 47.26
CA VAL A 18 -57.95 -25.70 45.97
C VAL A 18 -59.20 -25.89 45.11
N ALA A 19 -59.28 -25.18 44.00
CA ALA A 19 -60.15 -25.53 42.89
C ALA A 19 -59.30 -25.51 41.62
N THR A 20 -58.48 -26.56 41.49
CA THR A 20 -58.08 -27.08 40.18
C THR A 20 -59.36 -27.52 39.48
N ALA A 21 -59.99 -26.59 38.74
CA ALA A 21 -60.95 -26.96 37.72
C ALA A 21 -60.12 -27.36 36.49
N ALA A 22 -59.64 -28.61 36.50
CA ALA A 22 -59.34 -29.31 35.27
C ALA A 22 -60.68 -29.49 34.54
N VAL A 23 -61.05 -28.51 33.72
CA VAL A 23 -62.07 -28.72 32.70
C VAL A 23 -61.38 -29.56 31.63
N LEU A 24 -61.54 -30.87 31.72
CA LEU A 24 -61.36 -31.78 30.59
C LEU A 24 -62.35 -31.33 29.51
N PHE A 25 -61.90 -30.49 28.57
CA PHE A 25 -62.60 -30.25 27.32
C PHE A 25 -62.40 -31.47 26.42
N SER A 26 -63.08 -32.58 26.75
CA SER A 26 -63.32 -33.66 25.78
C SER A 26 -64.57 -33.29 24.99
N GLY A 27 -64.41 -32.46 23.96
CA GLY A 27 -65.49 -32.10 23.06
C GLY A 27 -65.16 -30.88 22.23
N VAL A 28 -64.78 -31.12 20.97
CA VAL A 28 -64.75 -30.11 19.92
C VAL A 28 -66.18 -29.58 19.76
N ALA A 29 -66.45 -28.33 20.13
CA ALA A 29 -67.73 -27.70 19.80
C ALA A 29 -67.77 -27.55 18.27
N ALA A 30 -68.65 -28.31 17.60
CA ALA A 30 -68.80 -28.22 16.15
C ALA A 30 -69.24 -26.81 15.75
N GLN A 31 -68.39 -26.11 15.02
CA GLN A 31 -68.72 -24.81 14.44
C GLN A 31 -69.63 -25.02 13.23
N ALA A 32 -70.65 -24.17 13.05
CA ALA A 32 -71.60 -24.30 11.96
C ALA A 32 -70.88 -24.25 10.60
N GLY A 33 -71.09 -25.27 9.74
CA GLY A 33 -70.39 -25.41 8.45
C GLY A 33 -69.12 -26.28 8.50
N CYS A 34 -68.68 -26.70 9.69
CA CYS A 34 -67.56 -27.62 9.88
C CYS A 34 -68.01 -29.01 10.33
N SER A 35 -67.39 -30.07 9.82
CA SER A 35 -67.70 -31.46 10.21
C SER A 35 -66.44 -32.33 10.31
N GLY A 36 -66.43 -33.26 11.27
CA GLY A 36 -65.27 -34.12 11.54
C GLY A 36 -65.01 -34.36 13.03
N ILE A 37 -63.95 -35.11 13.36
CA ILE A 37 -63.49 -35.34 14.74
C ILE A 37 -62.01 -34.99 14.87
N SER A 38 -61.12 -35.80 14.26
CA SER A 38 -59.67 -35.54 14.21
C SER A 38 -59.27 -34.79 12.93
N THR A 39 -59.97 -35.05 11.82
CA THR A 39 -59.93 -34.24 10.61
C THR A 39 -61.25 -33.51 10.48
N ILE A 40 -61.21 -32.18 10.59
CA ILE A 40 -62.35 -31.28 10.52
C ILE A 40 -62.29 -30.55 9.19
N THR A 41 -63.35 -30.65 8.37
CA THR A 41 -63.49 -29.88 7.14
C THR A 41 -64.52 -28.78 7.33
N CYS A 42 -64.14 -27.53 7.06
CA CYS A 42 -64.99 -26.35 7.06
C CYS A 42 -65.22 -25.89 5.62
N ASP A 43 -66.44 -26.03 5.12
CA ASP A 43 -66.79 -25.66 3.75
C ASP A 43 -67.33 -24.21 3.69
N GLY A 44 -67.10 -23.54 2.57
CA GLY A 44 -67.46 -22.14 2.29
C GLY A 44 -68.93 -21.79 2.03
N ALA A 45 -69.89 -22.67 2.32
CA ALA A 45 -71.29 -22.42 1.95
C ALA A 45 -71.90 -21.19 2.65
N THR A 46 -71.36 -20.77 3.79
CA THR A 46 -71.74 -19.57 4.54
C THR A 46 -70.51 -18.88 5.14
N PRO A 47 -70.43 -17.53 5.16
CA PRO A 47 -69.30 -16.81 5.74
C PRO A 47 -69.14 -17.04 7.26
N TYR A 48 -67.89 -17.18 7.72
CA TYR A 48 -67.51 -17.33 9.13
C TYR A 48 -67.16 -15.96 9.73
N THR A 49 -68.17 -15.22 10.21
CA THR A 49 -67.99 -13.82 10.68
C THR A 49 -67.36 -13.68 12.08
N ASN A 50 -67.19 -14.77 12.82
CA ASN A 50 -66.60 -14.77 14.18
C ASN A 50 -65.22 -15.44 14.21
N GLY A 51 -64.63 -15.72 13.05
CA GLY A 51 -63.44 -16.56 12.92
C GLY A 51 -63.72 -18.04 13.22
N ILE A 52 -62.70 -18.89 13.07
CA ILE A 52 -62.71 -20.32 13.36
C ILE A 52 -61.77 -20.59 14.53
N THR A 53 -62.21 -21.29 15.57
CA THR A 53 -61.36 -21.56 16.75
C THR A 53 -61.47 -22.99 17.23
N TYR A 54 -60.32 -23.66 17.37
CA TYR A 54 -60.23 -25.03 17.88
C TYR A 54 -59.17 -25.15 18.98
N HIS A 55 -59.58 -25.73 20.10
CA HIS A 55 -58.68 -26.19 21.16
C HIS A 55 -58.53 -27.70 21.08
N VAL A 56 -57.30 -28.15 20.84
CA VAL A 56 -56.97 -29.55 20.56
C VAL A 56 -56.66 -30.29 21.86
N GLY A 57 -57.25 -31.47 22.01
CA GLY A 57 -56.98 -32.42 23.10
C GLY A 57 -55.80 -33.35 22.79
N SER A 58 -55.82 -34.59 23.29
CA SER A 58 -54.74 -35.57 23.10
C SER A 58 -54.63 -36.17 21.69
N ASP A 59 -55.63 -35.97 20.83
CA ASP A 59 -55.82 -36.79 19.62
C ASP A 59 -55.36 -36.10 18.31
N GLY A 60 -54.69 -34.95 18.42
CA GLY A 60 -54.27 -34.12 17.27
C GLY A 60 -55.43 -33.44 16.55
N LEU A 61 -55.12 -32.59 15.57
CA LEU A 61 -56.10 -31.88 14.73
C LEU A 61 -55.57 -31.72 13.31
N THR A 62 -56.40 -32.06 12.32
CA THR A 62 -56.27 -31.58 10.94
C THR A 62 -57.49 -30.73 10.61
N LEU A 63 -57.29 -29.45 10.28
CA LEU A 63 -58.34 -28.51 9.92
C LEU A 63 -58.24 -28.17 8.43
N ASN A 64 -59.17 -28.66 7.62
CA ASN A 64 -59.26 -28.39 6.19
C ASN A 64 -60.26 -27.25 5.94
N LEU A 65 -59.80 -26.13 5.39
CA LEU A 65 -60.60 -24.97 5.01
C LEU A 65 -60.80 -25.03 3.48
N ASN A 66 -62.02 -25.35 3.05
CA ASN A 66 -62.33 -25.56 1.64
C ASN A 66 -63.29 -24.47 1.15
N ASN A 67 -62.78 -23.58 0.31
CA ASN A 67 -63.47 -22.37 -0.16
C ASN A 67 -64.01 -21.50 1.01
N ALA A 68 -63.36 -21.54 2.18
CA ALA A 68 -63.86 -20.85 3.36
C ALA A 68 -63.82 -19.33 3.18
N ASP A 69 -64.90 -18.62 3.54
CA ASP A 69 -64.95 -17.15 3.57
C ASP A 69 -65.01 -16.67 5.02
N VAL A 70 -63.87 -16.28 5.57
CA VAL A 70 -63.71 -15.88 6.97
C VAL A 70 -63.47 -14.38 7.02
N THR A 71 -64.28 -13.67 7.79
CA THR A 71 -64.02 -12.26 8.12
C THR A 71 -64.16 -12.12 9.63
N ASN A 72 -63.12 -11.68 10.32
CA ASN A 72 -63.18 -11.49 11.77
C ASN A 72 -62.41 -10.23 12.17
N ASP A 73 -62.91 -9.51 13.16
CA ASP A 73 -62.13 -8.43 13.77
C ASP A 73 -60.93 -9.02 14.52
N GLY A 74 -61.05 -10.19 15.16
CA GLY A 74 -59.95 -10.91 15.83
C GLY A 74 -59.17 -11.89 14.94
N PHE A 75 -58.79 -13.04 15.47
CA PHE A 75 -58.11 -14.08 14.69
C PHE A 75 -59.06 -14.70 13.65
N GLY A 76 -58.62 -14.81 12.39
CA GLY A 76 -59.39 -15.49 11.34
C GLY A 76 -59.58 -16.96 11.68
N VAL A 77 -58.47 -17.69 11.82
CA VAL A 77 -58.41 -19.11 12.21
C VAL A 77 -57.43 -19.23 13.36
N PHE A 78 -57.86 -19.85 14.47
CA PHE A 78 -57.03 -20.08 15.64
C PHE A 78 -57.09 -21.55 16.07
N ALA A 79 -55.97 -22.26 16.01
CA ALA A 79 -55.84 -23.64 16.45
C ALA A 79 -54.77 -23.73 17.54
N LYS A 80 -55.10 -24.32 18.70
CA LYS A 80 -54.16 -24.42 19.81
C LYS A 80 -54.25 -25.76 20.54
N THR A 81 -53.11 -26.40 20.79
CA THR A 81 -53.01 -27.55 21.69
C THR A 81 -52.33 -27.17 23.00
N THR A 82 -52.74 -27.85 24.06
CA THR A 82 -52.07 -27.85 25.37
C THR A 82 -51.68 -29.26 25.80
N ALA A 83 -51.80 -30.24 24.89
CA ALA A 83 -51.48 -31.63 25.18
C ALA A 83 -49.96 -31.86 25.22
N GLU A 84 -49.52 -32.59 26.25
CA GLU A 84 -48.11 -32.93 26.45
C GLU A 84 -47.60 -34.04 25.53
N ASN A 85 -48.48 -34.81 24.86
CA ASN A 85 -48.09 -35.97 24.04
C ASN A 85 -48.70 -35.91 22.63
N GLY A 86 -47.87 -35.89 21.57
CA GLY A 86 -48.14 -36.37 20.20
C GLY A 86 -49.31 -35.79 19.41
N ALA A 87 -49.92 -34.70 19.87
CA ALA A 87 -51.12 -34.11 19.26
C ALA A 87 -50.76 -33.05 18.19
N ASP A 88 -50.33 -33.51 17.01
CA ASP A 88 -49.99 -32.64 15.87
C ASP A 88 -51.17 -31.74 15.47
N ILE A 89 -50.86 -30.50 15.07
CA ILE A 89 -51.84 -29.58 14.48
C ILE A 89 -51.46 -29.32 13.02
N ALA A 90 -52.36 -29.66 12.10
CA ALA A 90 -52.26 -29.32 10.70
C ALA A 90 -53.45 -28.43 10.29
N VAL A 91 -53.19 -27.26 9.72
CA VAL A 91 -54.22 -26.41 9.08
C VAL A 91 -53.96 -26.41 7.58
N GLN A 92 -54.95 -26.77 6.78
CA GLN A 92 -54.88 -26.86 5.32
C GLN A 92 -55.90 -25.88 4.73
N MET A 93 -55.45 -24.77 4.16
CA MET A 93 -56.31 -23.85 3.42
C MET A 93 -56.29 -24.24 1.95
N GLU A 94 -57.29 -25.01 1.52
CA GLU A 94 -57.38 -25.53 0.14
C GLU A 94 -57.76 -24.43 -0.86
N SER A 95 -58.63 -23.48 -0.46
CA SER A 95 -59.02 -22.29 -1.23
C SER A 95 -59.91 -21.38 -0.36
N GLY A 96 -60.16 -20.14 -0.81
CA GLY A 96 -61.11 -19.22 -0.16
C GLY A 96 -60.47 -17.91 0.29
N ARG A 97 -61.18 -17.17 1.15
CA ARG A 97 -60.78 -15.84 1.62
C ARG A 97 -60.73 -15.78 3.14
N ILE A 98 -59.66 -15.20 3.69
CA ILE A 98 -59.58 -14.81 5.11
C ILE A 98 -59.26 -13.32 5.18
N ALA A 99 -60.10 -12.55 5.87
CA ALA A 99 -59.90 -11.13 6.11
C ALA A 99 -59.92 -10.80 7.61
N THR A 100 -58.89 -10.11 8.10
CA THR A 100 -58.85 -9.61 9.49
C THR A 100 -58.51 -8.12 9.55
N THR A 101 -59.17 -7.37 10.43
CA THR A 101 -59.18 -5.90 10.39
C THR A 101 -58.77 -5.18 11.66
N SER A 102 -58.52 -5.88 12.79
CA SER A 102 -58.09 -5.22 14.03
C SER A 102 -56.61 -5.40 14.35
N ALA A 103 -56.09 -4.52 15.21
CA ALA A 103 -54.73 -4.61 15.69
C ALA A 103 -54.42 -5.94 16.41
N ASN A 104 -53.24 -6.52 16.11
CA ASN A 104 -52.79 -7.86 16.54
C ASN A 104 -53.59 -9.03 15.96
N ALA A 105 -54.50 -8.79 15.02
CA ALA A 105 -55.23 -9.87 14.37
C ALA A 105 -54.30 -10.68 13.45
N MET A 106 -54.45 -11.99 13.48
CA MET A 106 -53.76 -12.92 12.59
C MET A 106 -54.80 -13.65 11.75
N ALA A 107 -54.55 -13.81 10.45
CA ALA A 107 -55.48 -14.56 9.60
C ALA A 107 -55.48 -16.05 9.93
N ILE A 108 -54.32 -16.68 10.07
CA ILE A 108 -54.19 -18.05 10.58
C ILE A 108 -53.13 -18.09 11.68
N PHE A 109 -53.51 -18.55 12.88
CA PHE A 109 -52.60 -18.78 13.99
C PHE A 109 -52.77 -20.20 14.52
N SER A 110 -51.71 -20.99 14.42
CA SER A 110 -51.63 -22.35 14.95
C SER A 110 -50.52 -22.45 16.00
N GLU A 111 -50.83 -22.95 17.20
CA GLU A 111 -49.90 -22.94 18.35
C GLU A 111 -49.84 -24.29 19.09
N ILE A 112 -48.62 -24.81 19.28
CA ILE A 112 -48.30 -25.76 20.36
C ILE A 112 -47.86 -24.95 21.57
N GLY A 113 -48.71 -24.89 22.60
CA GLY A 113 -48.55 -23.95 23.73
C GLY A 113 -47.73 -24.45 24.92
N VAL A 114 -47.16 -25.66 24.86
CA VAL A 114 -46.60 -26.39 26.01
C VAL A 114 -45.19 -26.91 25.73
N ALA A 115 -44.27 -26.67 26.67
CA ALA A 115 -42.83 -26.96 26.52
C ALA A 115 -42.49 -28.46 26.44
N GLY A 116 -43.29 -29.31 27.08
CA GLY A 116 -43.08 -30.77 27.10
C GLY A 116 -43.58 -31.52 25.86
N SER A 117 -44.27 -30.85 24.94
CA SER A 117 -44.87 -31.51 23.78
C SER A 117 -43.84 -31.81 22.68
N ASP A 118 -43.97 -32.97 22.05
CA ASP A 118 -43.23 -33.38 20.85
C ASP A 118 -44.03 -33.19 19.55
N ALA A 119 -45.24 -32.64 19.65
CA ALA A 119 -46.15 -32.44 18.54
C ALA A 119 -45.62 -31.39 17.55
N ASN A 120 -45.89 -31.60 16.27
CA ASN A 120 -45.61 -30.65 15.19
C ASN A 120 -46.79 -29.72 14.94
N VAL A 121 -46.49 -28.52 14.46
CA VAL A 121 -47.50 -27.60 13.92
C VAL A 121 -47.20 -27.28 12.46
N THR A 122 -48.19 -27.46 11.60
CA THR A 122 -48.10 -27.21 10.17
C THR A 122 -49.27 -26.37 9.69
N VAL A 123 -49.00 -25.34 8.88
CA VAL A 123 -50.02 -24.58 8.16
C VAL A 123 -49.66 -24.60 6.68
N ASN A 124 -50.56 -25.12 5.84
CA ASN A 124 -50.41 -25.11 4.38
C ASN A 124 -51.50 -24.21 3.78
N VAL A 125 -51.09 -23.23 2.98
CA VAL A 125 -51.96 -22.35 2.19
C VAL A 125 -51.79 -22.70 0.71
N LYS A 126 -52.82 -23.29 0.10
CA LYS A 126 -52.80 -23.82 -1.26
C LYS A 126 -53.44 -22.85 -2.26
N ASP A 127 -53.34 -23.24 -3.54
CA ASP A 127 -53.74 -22.45 -4.69
C ASP A 127 -55.16 -21.87 -4.61
N GLY A 128 -55.30 -20.60 -4.96
CA GLY A 128 -56.57 -19.88 -4.94
C GLY A 128 -57.00 -19.34 -3.56
N ALA A 129 -56.14 -19.44 -2.54
CA ALA A 129 -56.35 -18.80 -1.24
C ALA A 129 -56.01 -17.29 -1.27
N THR A 130 -56.85 -16.45 -0.67
CA THR A 130 -56.60 -15.01 -0.49
C THR A 130 -56.68 -14.64 0.99
N ILE A 131 -55.57 -14.18 1.55
CA ILE A 131 -55.46 -13.69 2.92
C ILE A 131 -55.22 -12.19 2.90
N THR A 132 -56.02 -11.43 3.66
CA THR A 132 -55.84 -9.99 3.82
C THR A 132 -55.92 -9.62 5.28
N THR A 133 -54.86 -9.01 5.82
CA THR A 133 -54.82 -8.54 7.20
C THR A 133 -54.44 -7.07 7.24
N SER A 134 -55.16 -6.26 8.01
CA SER A 134 -54.90 -4.83 8.14
C SER A 134 -54.85 -4.37 9.59
N ASP A 135 -54.28 -3.18 9.83
CA ASP A 135 -54.08 -2.50 11.14
C ASP A 135 -52.69 -2.78 11.75
N ARG A 136 -52.40 -2.26 12.95
CA ARG A 136 -51.13 -2.43 13.67
C ARG A 136 -50.89 -3.91 14.01
N GLN A 137 -49.68 -4.41 13.73
CA GLN A 137 -49.31 -5.82 13.96
C GLN A 137 -50.23 -6.80 13.24
N ALA A 138 -50.40 -6.60 11.93
CA ALA A 138 -51.17 -7.50 11.07
C ALA A 138 -50.29 -8.69 10.65
N HIS A 139 -50.77 -9.92 10.90
CA HIS A 139 -50.06 -11.15 10.54
C HIS A 139 -50.89 -12.02 9.59
N GLY A 140 -50.30 -12.50 8.50
CA GLY A 140 -50.92 -13.46 7.60
C GLY A 140 -51.05 -14.84 8.26
N VAL A 141 -49.96 -15.59 8.28
CA VAL A 141 -49.94 -17.00 8.69
C VAL A 141 -48.84 -17.26 9.72
N LEU A 142 -49.21 -17.84 10.86
CA LEU A 142 -48.29 -18.20 11.94
C LEU A 142 -48.45 -19.67 12.36
N ALA A 143 -47.35 -20.42 12.29
CA ALA A 143 -47.18 -21.68 13.01
C ALA A 143 -46.16 -21.49 14.14
N SER A 144 -46.58 -21.70 15.39
CA SER A 144 -45.74 -21.50 16.57
C SER A 144 -45.64 -22.76 17.40
N ASN A 145 -44.42 -23.24 17.66
CA ASN A 145 -44.16 -24.37 18.55
C ASN A 145 -43.34 -23.94 19.77
N LYS A 146 -43.82 -24.31 20.96
CA LYS A 146 -43.11 -24.07 22.22
C LYS A 146 -42.46 -25.32 22.80
N GLY A 147 -42.72 -26.48 22.22
CA GLY A 147 -42.18 -27.77 22.63
C GLY A 147 -40.91 -28.17 21.88
N SER A 148 -40.75 -29.47 21.65
CA SER A 148 -39.66 -30.08 20.90
C SER A 148 -40.00 -30.43 19.45
N GLY A 149 -41.28 -30.37 19.08
CA GLY A 149 -41.72 -30.57 17.70
C GLY A 149 -41.48 -29.36 16.80
N ASN A 150 -41.66 -29.55 15.50
CA ASN A 150 -41.36 -28.54 14.48
C ASN A 150 -42.51 -27.53 14.30
N ALA A 151 -42.18 -26.37 13.74
CA ALA A 151 -43.14 -25.40 13.22
C ALA A 151 -42.90 -25.21 11.72
N HIS A 152 -43.93 -25.46 10.91
CA HIS A 152 -43.85 -25.39 9.46
C HIS A 152 -45.01 -24.54 8.88
N VAL A 153 -44.69 -23.55 8.06
CA VAL A 153 -45.67 -22.82 7.24
C VAL A 153 -45.26 -22.97 5.78
N VAL A 154 -46.20 -23.32 4.92
CA VAL A 154 -46.00 -23.40 3.47
C VAL A 154 -47.10 -22.66 2.72
N MET A 155 -46.71 -21.93 1.68
CA MET A 155 -47.59 -21.28 0.71
C MET A 155 -47.31 -21.85 -0.69
N GLU A 156 -48.35 -22.36 -1.34
CA GLU A 156 -48.30 -23.02 -2.64
C GLU A 156 -49.30 -22.38 -3.61
N GLY A 157 -49.06 -22.51 -4.91
CA GLY A 157 -49.99 -22.10 -5.97
C GLY A 157 -49.81 -20.67 -6.47
N GLU A 158 -49.96 -20.51 -7.79
CA GLU A 158 -49.73 -19.24 -8.50
C GLU A 158 -50.82 -18.19 -8.20
N GLU A 159 -52.04 -18.60 -7.85
CA GLU A 159 -53.14 -17.68 -7.57
C GLU A 159 -53.23 -17.28 -6.08
N THR A 160 -52.39 -17.86 -5.23
CA THR A 160 -52.38 -17.60 -3.79
C THR A 160 -51.87 -16.20 -3.47
N LYS A 161 -52.59 -15.48 -2.60
CA LYS A 161 -52.27 -14.08 -2.25
C LYS A 161 -52.31 -13.87 -0.75
N ILE A 162 -51.25 -13.31 -0.19
CA ILE A 162 -51.20 -12.80 1.17
C ILE A 162 -50.92 -11.32 1.10
N THR A 163 -51.85 -10.49 1.58
CA THR A 163 -51.65 -9.05 1.70
C THR A 163 -51.75 -8.66 3.16
N THR A 164 -50.65 -8.16 3.72
CA THR A 164 -50.66 -7.56 5.05
C THR A 164 -50.50 -6.06 4.91
N SER A 165 -51.21 -5.28 5.72
CA SER A 165 -51.15 -3.82 5.68
C SER A 165 -51.04 -3.28 7.10
N GLY A 166 -49.82 -2.93 7.50
CA GLY A 166 -49.55 -2.29 8.79
C GLY A 166 -50.16 -0.89 8.86
N ALA A 167 -50.60 -0.47 10.04
CA ALA A 167 -50.86 0.94 10.31
C ALA A 167 -49.58 1.63 10.78
N ASN A 168 -49.14 2.68 10.10
CA ASN A 168 -48.11 3.60 10.59
C ASN A 168 -48.68 4.36 11.80
N VAL A 169 -48.46 3.86 13.02
CA VAL A 169 -48.87 4.59 14.22
C VAL A 169 -47.75 5.56 14.57
N ARG A 170 -47.96 6.87 14.34
CA ARG A 170 -47.08 7.90 14.89
C ARG A 170 -47.43 8.11 16.37
N GLY A 171 -46.44 8.00 17.24
CA GLY A 171 -46.48 8.43 18.64
C GLY A 171 -46.74 9.93 18.77
N ALA A 172 -47.06 10.36 19.99
CA ALA A 172 -47.39 11.76 20.29
C ALA A 172 -46.22 12.74 20.07
N ASP A 173 -45.00 12.21 19.94
CA ASP A 173 -43.74 12.87 19.61
C ASP A 173 -43.39 12.80 18.11
N GLY A 174 -44.24 12.17 17.29
CA GLY A 174 -44.01 11.95 15.86
C GLY A 174 -43.20 10.70 15.52
N ALA A 175 -42.74 9.92 16.53
CA ALA A 175 -41.99 8.69 16.31
C ALA A 175 -42.90 7.57 15.79
N ILE A 176 -42.44 6.78 14.82
CA ILE A 176 -43.19 5.62 14.33
C ILE A 176 -43.14 4.54 15.42
N LEU A 177 -44.31 4.11 15.91
CA LEU A 177 -44.43 3.02 16.89
C LEU A 177 -44.33 1.67 16.15
N ASP A 178 -43.35 0.87 16.56
CA ASP A 178 -43.02 -0.44 15.98
C ASP A 178 -44.20 -1.42 16.08
N GLY A 179 -44.74 -1.80 14.93
CA GLY A 179 -45.77 -2.81 14.81
C GLY A 179 -45.39 -3.82 13.76
N ASN A 180 -44.60 -4.84 14.15
CA ASN A 180 -44.12 -5.89 13.25
C ASN A 180 -45.27 -6.53 12.48
N SER A 181 -45.10 -6.70 11.18
CA SER A 181 -46.07 -7.37 10.30
C SER A 181 -45.41 -8.56 9.63
N TYR A 182 -46.14 -9.66 9.48
CA TYR A 182 -45.58 -10.93 9.03
C TYR A 182 -46.46 -11.58 7.97
N GLY A 183 -45.90 -12.00 6.84
CA GLY A 183 -46.62 -12.74 5.81
C GLY A 183 -46.77 -14.20 6.20
N LEU A 184 -45.68 -14.96 6.09
CA LEU A 184 -45.51 -16.33 6.57
C LEU A 184 -44.54 -16.34 7.75
N TRP A 185 -44.92 -16.95 8.87
CA TRP A 185 -44.07 -17.00 10.05
C TRP A 185 -44.07 -18.38 10.70
N ALA A 186 -42.90 -19.01 10.73
CA ALA A 186 -42.62 -20.19 11.54
C ALA A 186 -41.81 -19.79 12.78
N ASN A 187 -42.34 -20.10 13.95
CA ASN A 187 -41.75 -19.68 15.22
C ASN A 187 -41.50 -20.85 16.16
N ILE A 188 -40.27 -20.96 16.64
CA ILE A 188 -39.87 -21.83 17.75
C ILE A 188 -39.46 -20.95 18.92
N SER A 189 -40.11 -21.14 20.07
CA SER A 189 -39.88 -20.31 21.24
C SER A 189 -39.91 -21.08 22.55
N GLN A 190 -39.19 -20.60 23.55
CA GLN A 190 -39.27 -21.17 24.89
C GLN A 190 -40.52 -20.65 25.63
N VAL A 191 -41.01 -21.44 26.58
CA VAL A 191 -41.96 -21.00 27.61
C VAL A 191 -41.32 -21.16 28.97
N ASN A 192 -41.19 -20.07 29.71
CA ASN A 192 -40.60 -20.07 31.06
C ASN A 192 -39.19 -20.67 31.15
N GLY A 193 -38.38 -20.56 30.08
CA GLY A 193 -37.03 -21.14 30.04
C GLY A 193 -36.96 -22.60 29.61
N GLU A 194 -38.10 -23.21 29.24
CA GLU A 194 -38.17 -24.61 28.81
C GLU A 194 -38.76 -24.72 27.39
N GLY A 195 -38.41 -25.80 26.70
CA GLY A 195 -38.90 -26.11 25.34
C GLY A 195 -38.17 -25.34 24.23
N GLY A 196 -38.78 -25.27 23.04
CA GLY A 196 -38.21 -24.60 21.87
C GLY A 196 -37.05 -25.35 21.21
N TRP A 197 -37.17 -26.67 21.04
CA TRP A 197 -36.09 -27.54 20.52
C TRP A 197 -36.32 -28.03 19.08
N GLY A 198 -37.46 -27.69 18.47
CA GLY A 198 -37.76 -28.09 17.09
C GLY A 198 -37.22 -27.14 16.03
N ASN A 199 -37.37 -27.53 14.76
CA ASN A 199 -37.01 -26.70 13.62
C ASN A 199 -38.13 -25.71 13.27
N ALA A 200 -37.75 -24.53 12.77
CA ALA A 200 -38.67 -23.54 12.20
C ALA A 200 -38.52 -23.53 10.68
N THR A 201 -39.58 -23.77 9.91
CA THR A 201 -39.54 -23.76 8.44
C THR A 201 -40.66 -22.90 7.88
N ALA A 202 -40.33 -21.89 7.07
CA ALA A 202 -41.27 -21.09 6.30
C ALA A 202 -40.96 -21.22 4.81
N GLU A 203 -41.90 -21.71 4.01
CA GLU A 203 -41.69 -22.01 2.59
C GLU A 203 -42.73 -21.32 1.71
N MET A 204 -42.25 -20.76 0.59
CA MET A 204 -43.07 -20.17 -0.47
C MET A 204 -42.71 -20.83 -1.81
N GLU A 205 -43.65 -21.56 -2.40
CA GLU A 205 -43.46 -22.22 -3.68
C GLU A 205 -44.00 -21.41 -4.87
N GLY A 206 -44.95 -20.49 -4.63
CA GLY A 206 -45.58 -19.64 -5.65
C GLY A 206 -46.51 -18.57 -5.06
N GLY A 207 -47.18 -17.83 -5.94
CA GLY A 207 -48.17 -16.80 -5.56
C GLY A 207 -47.56 -15.45 -5.20
N THR A 208 -48.30 -14.60 -4.50
CA THR A 208 -47.84 -13.24 -4.14
C THR A 208 -47.98 -12.95 -2.65
N ILE A 209 -46.89 -12.48 -2.02
CA ILE A 209 -46.92 -11.86 -0.69
C ILE A 209 -46.67 -10.36 -0.84
N THR A 210 -47.61 -9.55 -0.40
CA THR A 210 -47.50 -8.08 -0.39
C THR A 210 -47.59 -7.55 1.03
N MET A 211 -46.56 -6.85 1.48
CA MET A 211 -46.47 -6.23 2.79
C MET A 211 -46.50 -4.70 2.62
N ASN A 212 -47.64 -4.07 2.94
CA ASN A 212 -47.84 -2.64 2.76
C ASN A 212 -47.70 -1.87 4.10
N ASN A 213 -47.00 -0.74 4.10
CA ASN A 213 -47.03 0.27 5.17
C ASN A 213 -46.70 -0.25 6.59
N GLY A 214 -45.85 -1.27 6.71
CA GLY A 214 -45.40 -1.79 8.01
C GLY A 214 -44.08 -1.16 8.47
N SER A 215 -43.93 -0.94 9.79
CA SER A 215 -42.61 -0.91 10.44
C SER A 215 -42.23 -2.34 10.75
N GLN A 216 -41.04 -2.80 10.36
CA GLN A 216 -40.57 -4.18 10.53
C GLN A 216 -41.49 -5.21 9.84
N ALA A 217 -41.54 -5.14 8.51
CA ALA A 217 -42.35 -6.03 7.67
C ALA A 217 -41.54 -7.24 7.20
N TYR A 218 -41.94 -8.44 7.61
CA TYR A 218 -41.28 -9.70 7.25
C TYR A 218 -42.19 -10.54 6.35
N ALA A 219 -41.88 -10.67 5.06
CA ALA A 219 -42.74 -11.45 4.17
C ALA A 219 -42.64 -12.95 4.45
N VAL A 220 -41.44 -13.53 4.48
CA VAL A 220 -41.20 -14.93 4.88
C VAL A 220 -40.22 -14.95 6.05
N TYR A 221 -40.65 -15.50 7.19
CA TYR A 221 -39.89 -15.45 8.43
C TYR A 221 -39.81 -16.81 9.15
N ALA A 222 -38.60 -17.24 9.48
CA ALA A 222 -38.35 -18.38 10.35
C ALA A 222 -37.51 -17.97 11.57
N GLN A 223 -37.96 -18.32 12.77
CA GLN A 223 -37.32 -17.90 14.01
C GLN A 223 -37.14 -19.05 15.01
N ILE A 224 -35.96 -19.14 15.60
CA ILE A 224 -35.69 -19.89 16.84
C ILE A 224 -35.18 -18.90 17.90
N SER A 225 -35.95 -18.70 18.96
CA SER A 225 -35.59 -17.78 20.06
C SER A 225 -34.90 -18.45 21.24
N ASN A 226 -34.86 -19.80 21.27
CA ASN A 226 -34.16 -20.57 22.29
C ASN A 226 -32.63 -20.47 22.08
N GLN A 227 -31.92 -19.86 23.03
CA GLN A 227 -30.46 -19.68 22.99
C GLN A 227 -29.66 -20.98 23.17
N ASP A 228 -30.28 -22.01 23.73
CA ASP A 228 -29.65 -23.31 23.94
C ASP A 228 -29.95 -24.29 22.79
N SER A 229 -30.84 -23.91 21.86
CA SER A 229 -31.26 -24.78 20.76
C SER A 229 -30.16 -24.91 19.70
N ASP A 230 -29.91 -26.14 19.27
CA ASP A 230 -29.08 -26.49 18.12
C ASP A 230 -29.93 -26.79 16.86
N ALA A 231 -31.24 -26.54 16.93
CA ALA A 231 -32.18 -26.74 15.83
C ALA A 231 -31.99 -25.73 14.69
N THR A 232 -32.58 -26.04 13.54
CA THR A 232 -32.41 -25.26 12.31
C THR A 232 -33.63 -24.37 12.04
N ALA A 233 -33.37 -23.09 11.79
CA ALA A 233 -34.35 -22.16 11.23
C ALA A 233 -34.14 -22.07 9.71
N THR A 234 -35.23 -22.15 8.93
CA THR A 234 -35.18 -22.22 7.47
C THR A 234 -36.27 -21.39 6.82
N ALA A 235 -35.90 -20.50 5.90
CA ALA A 235 -36.85 -19.87 4.97
C ALA A 235 -36.51 -20.29 3.54
N ILE A 236 -37.49 -20.74 2.76
CA ILE A 236 -37.32 -21.21 1.39
C ILE A 236 -38.26 -20.44 0.45
N MET A 237 -37.75 -20.00 -0.68
CA MET A 237 -38.54 -19.46 -1.80
C MET A 237 -38.17 -20.19 -3.09
N ARG A 238 -39.14 -20.91 -3.69
CA ARG A 238 -38.96 -21.61 -4.97
C ARG A 238 -39.52 -20.85 -6.16
N GLY A 239 -40.47 -19.95 -5.93
CA GLY A 239 -41.19 -19.19 -6.95
C GLY A 239 -42.12 -18.13 -6.35
N GLY A 240 -42.85 -17.41 -7.21
CA GLY A 240 -43.77 -16.33 -6.84
C GLY A 240 -43.12 -14.96 -6.62
N ASP A 241 -43.89 -14.02 -6.09
CA ASP A 241 -43.50 -12.61 -5.95
C ASP A 241 -43.65 -12.13 -4.49
N ILE A 242 -42.58 -11.55 -3.94
CA ILE A 242 -42.57 -10.87 -2.66
C ILE A 242 -42.40 -9.37 -2.90
N ILE A 243 -43.34 -8.57 -2.40
CA ILE A 243 -43.26 -7.11 -2.44
C ILE A 243 -43.39 -6.60 -1.00
N THR A 244 -42.35 -5.93 -0.51
CA THR A 244 -42.37 -5.33 0.82
C THR A 244 -42.06 -3.84 0.76
N ASP A 245 -42.99 -3.02 1.22
CA ASP A 245 -42.86 -1.57 1.29
C ASP A 245 -42.95 -1.10 2.75
N GLY A 246 -41.94 -0.39 3.25
CA GLY A 246 -41.98 0.18 4.60
C GLY A 246 -40.62 0.37 5.25
N HIS A 247 -40.63 0.75 6.53
CA HIS A 247 -39.42 0.86 7.35
C HIS A 247 -38.96 -0.52 7.79
N ARG A 248 -37.66 -0.83 7.68
CA ARG A 248 -37.11 -2.14 8.04
C ARG A 248 -37.87 -3.28 7.36
N ALA A 249 -37.91 -3.28 6.03
CA ALA A 249 -38.59 -4.31 5.26
C ALA A 249 -37.66 -5.50 4.96
N TYR A 250 -38.19 -6.71 5.06
CA TYR A 250 -37.49 -7.97 4.86
C TYR A 250 -38.30 -8.85 3.90
N GLY A 251 -37.71 -9.23 2.77
CA GLY A 251 -38.30 -10.23 1.88
C GLY A 251 -38.31 -11.61 2.54
N MET A 252 -37.12 -12.12 2.84
CA MET A 252 -36.91 -13.33 3.63
C MET A 252 -36.00 -13.04 4.81
N PHE A 253 -36.42 -13.46 6.01
CA PHE A 253 -35.61 -13.34 7.22
C PHE A 253 -35.55 -14.67 7.96
N VAL A 254 -34.36 -15.02 8.43
CA VAL A 254 -34.14 -16.23 9.23
C VAL A 254 -33.29 -15.85 10.42
N GLN A 255 -33.77 -16.17 11.61
CA GLN A 255 -33.07 -15.86 12.86
C GLN A 255 -32.98 -17.09 13.75
N THR A 256 -31.79 -17.36 14.27
CA THR A 256 -31.62 -18.23 15.44
C THR A 256 -30.81 -17.52 16.52
N ASN A 257 -31.30 -17.60 17.75
CA ASN A 257 -30.60 -17.13 18.94
C ASN A 257 -29.73 -18.23 19.55
N GLY A 258 -29.87 -19.47 19.06
CA GLY A 258 -29.14 -20.64 19.50
C GLY A 258 -27.88 -20.91 18.68
N THR A 259 -27.37 -22.14 18.79
CA THR A 259 -26.12 -22.59 18.13
C THR A 259 -26.35 -23.41 16.85
N GLY A 260 -27.61 -23.53 16.43
CA GLY A 260 -28.01 -24.21 15.21
C GLY A 260 -27.82 -23.38 13.94
N LEU A 261 -28.41 -23.85 12.84
CA LEU A 261 -28.29 -23.24 11.52
C LEU A 261 -29.40 -22.20 11.28
N ALA A 262 -29.06 -21.10 10.61
CA ALA A 262 -30.02 -20.17 10.01
C ALA A 262 -29.85 -20.21 8.49
N ILE A 263 -30.82 -20.78 7.77
CA ILE A 263 -30.74 -21.02 6.32
C ILE A 263 -31.84 -20.27 5.59
N ALA A 264 -31.48 -19.32 4.73
CA ALA A 264 -32.40 -18.72 3.77
C ALA A 264 -32.02 -19.19 2.35
N GLU A 265 -32.94 -19.81 1.61
CA GLU A 265 -32.69 -20.33 0.27
C GLU A 265 -33.73 -19.83 -0.74
N MET A 266 -33.26 -19.19 -1.82
CA MET A 266 -34.08 -18.76 -2.95
C MET A 266 -33.63 -19.47 -4.22
N SER A 267 -34.52 -20.18 -4.90
CA SER A 267 -34.22 -20.84 -6.19
C SER A 267 -34.98 -20.26 -7.38
N GLY A 268 -35.93 -19.34 -7.15
CA GLY A 268 -36.74 -18.70 -8.18
C GLY A 268 -37.69 -17.64 -7.60
N GLY A 269 -38.42 -16.96 -8.49
CA GLY A 269 -39.35 -15.88 -8.12
C GLY A 269 -38.70 -14.50 -8.06
N THR A 270 -39.43 -13.51 -7.54
CA THR A 270 -38.96 -12.13 -7.39
C THR A 270 -39.13 -11.62 -5.96
N ILE A 271 -38.13 -10.89 -5.45
CA ILE A 271 -38.21 -10.16 -4.18
C ILE A 271 -37.95 -8.69 -4.46
N THR A 272 -38.93 -7.83 -4.19
CA THR A 272 -38.78 -6.38 -4.26
C THR A 272 -38.99 -5.78 -2.88
N THR A 273 -37.97 -5.10 -2.36
CA THR A 273 -38.01 -4.43 -1.07
C THR A 273 -37.71 -2.94 -1.23
N ASN A 274 -38.67 -2.07 -0.91
CA ASN A 274 -38.53 -0.62 -1.07
C ASN A 274 -38.70 0.14 0.25
N VAL A 275 -37.94 1.21 0.40
CA VAL A 275 -38.22 2.27 1.39
C VAL A 275 -38.87 3.46 0.71
N ARG A 276 -39.93 3.98 1.33
CA ARG A 276 -40.57 5.22 0.87
C ARG A 276 -39.67 6.41 1.24
N SER A 277 -39.37 7.23 0.24
CA SER A 277 -38.28 8.23 0.22
C SER A 277 -38.43 9.43 1.18
N ASP A 278 -39.31 9.38 2.18
CA ASP A 278 -39.64 10.53 3.04
C ASP A 278 -39.09 10.46 4.48
N GLU A 279 -38.43 9.38 4.90
CA GLU A 279 -38.12 9.16 6.32
C GLU A 279 -36.68 8.68 6.63
N ALA A 280 -35.69 9.17 5.87
CA ALA A 280 -34.26 8.97 6.17
C ALA A 280 -33.84 9.73 7.44
N THR A 281 -33.93 9.09 8.61
CA THR A 281 -33.37 9.62 9.87
C THR A 281 -31.90 9.21 10.01
N ALA A 282 -31.08 10.19 10.40
CA ALA A 282 -29.63 10.14 10.46
C ALA A 282 -29.08 8.94 11.24
N ALA A 283 -28.04 8.32 10.68
CA ALA A 283 -27.23 7.30 11.32
C ALA A 283 -26.67 7.82 12.66
N VAL A 284 -27.09 7.21 13.77
CA VAL A 284 -26.41 7.32 15.06
C VAL A 284 -25.60 6.05 15.25
N LEU A 285 -24.31 6.23 15.51
CA LEU A 285 -23.27 5.20 15.68
C LEU A 285 -23.75 4.01 16.52
N GLY A 286 -23.61 2.79 15.98
CA GLY A 286 -23.40 1.57 16.78
C GLY A 286 -24.50 0.50 16.81
N PHE A 287 -25.72 0.75 16.31
CA PHE A 287 -26.75 -0.28 16.13
C PHE A 287 -27.61 0.13 14.94
N MET A 288 -27.70 -0.69 13.88
CA MET A 288 -28.28 -0.32 12.58
C MET A 288 -29.82 -0.27 12.62
N PRO A 289 -30.47 0.90 12.75
CA PRO A 289 -31.90 0.93 13.06
C PRO A 289 -32.80 1.14 11.84
N ASN A 290 -32.36 1.11 10.57
CA ASN A 290 -33.25 1.45 9.43
C ASN A 290 -32.98 0.65 8.12
N ASN A 291 -32.30 -0.48 8.18
CA ASN A 291 -31.87 -1.22 6.99
C ASN A 291 -33.01 -2.00 6.33
N THR A 292 -32.89 -2.26 5.02
CA THR A 292 -33.86 -3.05 4.23
C THR A 292 -33.15 -4.24 3.62
N TYR A 293 -33.80 -5.40 3.55
CA TYR A 293 -33.16 -6.65 3.16
C TYR A 293 -34.03 -7.44 2.18
N GLY A 294 -33.46 -7.87 1.05
CA GLY A 294 -34.06 -8.90 0.22
C GLY A 294 -34.11 -10.24 0.97
N ILE A 295 -32.92 -10.75 1.33
CA ILE A 295 -32.74 -11.97 2.13
C ILE A 295 -31.77 -11.68 3.28
N TRP A 296 -32.08 -12.14 4.49
CA TRP A 296 -31.16 -12.11 5.61
C TRP A 296 -31.20 -13.38 6.47
N ALA A 297 -30.07 -14.07 6.57
CA ALA A 297 -29.83 -15.13 7.54
C ALA A 297 -28.99 -14.60 8.71
N TYR A 298 -29.48 -14.77 9.94
CA TYR A 298 -28.90 -14.15 11.13
C TYR A 298 -28.76 -15.13 12.29
N ILE A 299 -27.56 -15.15 12.88
CA ILE A 299 -27.28 -15.82 14.16
C ILE A 299 -26.97 -14.76 15.22
N GLU A 300 -27.77 -14.73 16.28
CA GLU A 300 -27.62 -13.80 17.41
C GLU A 300 -26.85 -14.40 18.60
N ALA A 301 -26.41 -15.66 18.50
CA ALA A 301 -25.82 -16.44 19.60
C ALA A 301 -24.83 -15.66 20.49
N ASN A 302 -24.85 -15.94 21.79
CA ASN A 302 -23.96 -15.27 22.74
C ASN A 302 -22.48 -15.56 22.39
N ALA A 303 -21.67 -14.50 22.29
CA ALA A 303 -20.27 -14.50 21.90
C ALA A 303 -19.28 -15.30 22.76
N THR A 304 -19.78 -16.06 23.73
CA THR A 304 -18.99 -16.88 24.65
C THR A 304 -19.05 -18.38 24.36
N ILE A 305 -19.90 -18.83 23.43
CA ILE A 305 -20.09 -20.26 23.13
C ILE A 305 -19.49 -20.56 21.75
N ASP A 306 -18.25 -21.04 21.65
CA ASP A 306 -17.70 -21.50 20.35
C ASP A 306 -18.48 -22.75 19.88
N ALA A 307 -19.27 -22.58 18.84
CA ALA A 307 -20.10 -23.65 18.29
C ALA A 307 -19.70 -23.87 16.82
N ASP A 308 -18.91 -24.92 16.58
CA ASP A 308 -18.47 -25.31 15.23
C ASP A 308 -19.62 -25.56 14.23
N LYS A 309 -20.85 -25.73 14.73
CA LYS A 309 -22.04 -25.99 13.92
C LYS A 309 -22.83 -24.74 13.53
N ALA A 310 -22.58 -23.58 14.16
CA ALA A 310 -23.37 -22.38 13.92
C ALA A 310 -23.03 -21.79 12.53
N VAL A 311 -23.98 -21.76 11.60
CA VAL A 311 -23.79 -21.17 10.26
C VAL A 311 -25.03 -20.37 9.87
N ALA A 312 -24.83 -19.08 9.59
CA ALA A 312 -25.79 -18.25 8.89
C ALA A 312 -25.51 -18.42 7.39
N LEU A 313 -26.44 -19.06 6.67
CA LEU A 313 -26.34 -19.35 5.24
C LEU A 313 -27.47 -18.65 4.50
N ALA A 314 -27.13 -17.69 3.65
CA ALA A 314 -28.06 -17.11 2.69
C ALA A 314 -27.67 -17.58 1.28
N LYS A 315 -28.57 -18.25 0.58
CA LYS A 315 -28.30 -18.90 -0.71
C LYS A 315 -29.32 -18.46 -1.75
N MET A 316 -28.83 -18.16 -2.94
CA MET A 316 -29.64 -17.90 -4.12
C MET A 316 -29.10 -18.71 -5.30
N SER A 317 -29.98 -19.47 -5.97
CA SER A 317 -29.63 -20.26 -7.18
C SER A 317 -30.46 -19.90 -8.42
N GLY A 318 -31.34 -18.90 -8.30
CA GLY A 318 -32.16 -18.35 -9.38
C GLY A 318 -33.16 -17.29 -8.87
N GLY A 319 -33.73 -16.52 -9.80
CA GLY A 319 -34.70 -15.45 -9.51
C GLY A 319 -34.08 -14.04 -9.53
N GLU A 320 -34.87 -13.05 -9.10
CA GLU A 320 -34.45 -11.63 -9.08
C GLU A 320 -34.73 -11.00 -7.71
N ILE A 321 -33.74 -10.27 -7.18
CA ILE A 321 -33.88 -9.46 -5.96
C ILE A 321 -33.62 -7.99 -6.31
N LEU A 322 -34.51 -7.12 -5.88
CA LEU A 322 -34.40 -5.68 -6.02
C LEU A 322 -34.58 -5.00 -4.65
N THR A 323 -33.53 -4.35 -4.16
CA THR A 323 -33.59 -3.61 -2.89
C THR A 323 -33.28 -2.13 -3.10
N LYS A 324 -34.26 -1.27 -2.80
CA LYS A 324 -34.15 0.20 -2.94
C LYS A 324 -34.23 0.87 -1.59
N SER A 325 -33.07 1.21 -1.02
CA SER A 325 -32.95 1.90 0.27
C SER A 325 -31.52 2.36 0.55
N ASN A 326 -31.37 3.44 1.31
CA ASN A 326 -30.09 3.74 1.96
C ASN A 326 -29.82 2.68 3.04
N ASN A 327 -28.64 2.05 3.04
CA ASN A 327 -28.35 0.84 3.80
C ASN A 327 -29.30 -0.30 3.41
N GLY A 328 -29.56 -0.42 2.11
CA GLY A 328 -30.31 -1.51 1.49
C GLY A 328 -29.40 -2.68 1.16
N TYR A 329 -29.84 -3.89 1.50
CA TYR A 329 -29.08 -5.10 1.29
C TYR A 329 -29.85 -6.09 0.42
N GLY A 330 -29.22 -6.64 -0.61
CA GLY A 330 -29.82 -7.68 -1.44
C GLY A 330 -29.89 -8.99 -0.67
N ILE A 331 -28.72 -9.59 -0.40
CA ILE A 331 -28.58 -10.86 0.29
C ILE A 331 -27.53 -10.73 1.39
N VAL A 332 -27.91 -11.11 2.61
CA VAL A 332 -27.04 -11.00 3.79
C VAL A 332 -26.98 -12.30 4.57
N ALA A 333 -25.78 -12.67 5.00
CA ALA A 333 -25.60 -13.58 6.11
C ALA A 333 -24.80 -12.87 7.20
N SER A 334 -25.28 -12.92 8.44
CA SER A 334 -24.52 -12.38 9.56
C SER A 334 -24.56 -13.25 10.81
N SER A 335 -23.45 -13.23 11.55
CA SER A 335 -23.30 -13.97 12.80
C SER A 335 -22.65 -13.09 13.87
N ASN A 336 -23.33 -13.00 15.01
CA ASN A 336 -22.81 -12.48 16.26
C ASN A 336 -22.39 -13.66 17.15
N GLY A 337 -21.21 -13.58 17.74
CA GLY A 337 -20.65 -14.60 18.61
C GLY A 337 -19.74 -15.69 18.01
N SER A 338 -20.28 -16.80 17.49
CA SER A 338 -19.52 -18.03 17.23
C SER A 338 -19.81 -18.79 15.93
N GLY A 339 -20.60 -18.23 15.03
CA GLY A 339 -20.96 -18.89 13.77
C GLY A 339 -20.11 -18.49 12.56
N THR A 340 -20.27 -19.21 11.45
CA THR A 340 -19.79 -18.76 10.13
C THR A 340 -20.88 -17.94 9.45
N ALA A 341 -20.53 -16.84 8.80
CA ALA A 341 -21.45 -16.08 7.96
C ALA A 341 -21.14 -16.38 6.48
N LYS A 342 -22.08 -16.99 5.77
CA LYS A 342 -21.89 -17.42 4.38
C LYS A 342 -23.02 -16.97 3.46
N VAL A 343 -22.66 -16.32 2.37
CA VAL A 343 -23.58 -16.03 1.25
C VAL A 343 -23.14 -16.79 0.00
N GLU A 344 -24.08 -17.41 -0.69
CA GLU A 344 -23.84 -18.11 -1.97
C GLU A 344 -24.86 -17.66 -3.03
N VAL A 345 -24.40 -17.01 -4.09
CA VAL A 345 -25.22 -16.59 -5.24
C VAL A 345 -24.74 -17.30 -6.48
N THR A 346 -25.60 -18.12 -7.07
CA THR A 346 -25.26 -18.99 -8.21
C THR A 346 -26.40 -19.06 -9.21
N GLY A 347 -26.13 -19.61 -10.40
CA GLY A 347 -27.12 -19.76 -11.44
C GLY A 347 -27.48 -18.43 -12.08
N ASN A 348 -28.59 -18.40 -12.82
CA ASN A 348 -29.11 -17.18 -13.44
C ASN A 348 -29.84 -16.30 -12.41
N SER A 349 -29.13 -15.94 -11.34
CA SER A 349 -29.57 -15.06 -10.28
C SER A 349 -29.26 -13.61 -10.63
N LYS A 350 -30.20 -12.72 -10.36
CA LYS A 350 -29.99 -11.27 -10.48
C LYS A 350 -30.22 -10.58 -9.13
N VAL A 351 -29.27 -9.77 -8.70
CA VAL A 351 -29.38 -8.97 -7.47
C VAL A 351 -29.06 -7.52 -7.78
N THR A 352 -30.05 -6.65 -7.62
CA THR A 352 -29.91 -5.21 -7.83
C THR A 352 -30.14 -4.46 -6.52
N THR A 353 -29.19 -3.59 -6.14
CA THR A 353 -29.35 -2.70 -4.98
C THR A 353 -29.11 -1.23 -5.32
N GLU A 354 -29.93 -0.36 -4.75
CA GLU A 354 -29.91 1.09 -5.01
C GLU A 354 -30.02 1.87 -3.70
N GLY A 355 -29.05 2.73 -3.41
CA GLY A 355 -29.04 3.65 -2.28
C GLY A 355 -27.65 3.84 -1.67
N LYS A 356 -27.48 4.86 -0.83
CA LYS A 356 -26.23 5.09 -0.10
C LYS A 356 -25.92 3.90 0.83
N ASN A 357 -24.68 3.44 0.86
CA ASN A 357 -24.22 2.26 1.60
C ASN A 357 -25.03 0.99 1.28
N ALA A 358 -25.48 0.84 0.04
CA ALA A 358 -26.16 -0.38 -0.38
C ALA A 358 -25.18 -1.53 -0.58
N HIS A 359 -25.59 -2.77 -0.29
CA HIS A 359 -24.77 -3.96 -0.51
C HIS A 359 -25.59 -5.03 -1.23
N ALA A 360 -25.16 -5.51 -2.41
CA ALA A 360 -25.90 -6.60 -3.06
C ALA A 360 -25.66 -7.95 -2.38
N VAL A 361 -24.41 -8.32 -2.14
CA VAL A 361 -24.04 -9.59 -1.49
C VAL A 361 -23.15 -9.28 -0.30
N PHE A 362 -23.60 -9.62 0.91
CA PHE A 362 -22.89 -9.24 2.14
C PHE A 362 -22.78 -10.35 3.18
N ALA A 363 -21.56 -10.79 3.47
CA ALA A 363 -21.25 -11.69 4.57
C ALA A 363 -20.58 -10.91 5.72
N TRP A 364 -21.17 -10.95 6.90
CA TRP A 364 -20.65 -10.21 8.05
C TRP A 364 -20.51 -11.06 9.31
N SER A 365 -19.30 -11.09 9.87
CA SER A 365 -18.98 -11.83 11.09
C SER A 365 -18.43 -10.89 12.18
N TYR A 366 -19.07 -10.92 13.35
CA TYR A 366 -18.64 -10.27 14.58
C TYR A 366 -18.39 -11.34 15.66
N ASN A 367 -17.43 -12.22 15.39
CA ASN A 367 -17.20 -13.42 16.20
C ASN A 367 -15.81 -13.42 16.84
N ARG A 368 -15.72 -13.87 18.10
CA ARG A 368 -14.41 -14.05 18.77
C ARG A 368 -13.73 -15.37 18.42
N GLY A 369 -14.46 -16.32 17.84
CA GLY A 369 -13.89 -17.52 17.24
C GLY A 369 -13.17 -17.18 15.92
N ASN A 370 -12.16 -17.97 15.56
CA ASN A 370 -11.52 -17.90 14.25
C ASN A 370 -12.45 -18.51 13.18
N LYS A 371 -13.57 -17.83 12.89
CA LYS A 371 -14.58 -18.24 11.90
C LYS A 371 -14.51 -17.29 10.71
N THR A 372 -15.00 -17.74 9.55
CA THR A 372 -14.87 -16.98 8.31
C THR A 372 -16.15 -16.22 7.98
N ALA A 373 -16.01 -15.02 7.40
CA ALA A 373 -17.07 -14.38 6.62
C ALA A 373 -16.82 -14.69 5.14
N THR A 374 -17.74 -15.38 4.47
CA THR A 374 -17.54 -15.84 3.09
C THR A 374 -18.68 -15.37 2.18
N ALA A 375 -18.35 -14.68 1.10
CA ALA A 375 -19.29 -14.33 0.04
C ALA A 375 -18.87 -15.03 -1.27
N VAL A 376 -19.79 -15.79 -1.87
CA VAL A 376 -19.54 -16.54 -3.11
C VAL A 376 -20.53 -16.09 -4.17
N VAL A 377 -20.04 -15.70 -5.34
CA VAL A 377 -20.83 -15.38 -6.54
C VAL A 377 -20.35 -16.24 -7.71
N GLY A 378 -21.24 -16.79 -8.52
CA GLY A 378 -20.79 -17.45 -9.74
C GLY A 378 -21.90 -18.01 -10.62
N ASN A 379 -21.53 -18.88 -11.56
CA ASN A 379 -22.46 -19.56 -12.46
C ASN A 379 -23.41 -18.58 -13.19
N THR A 380 -22.87 -17.50 -13.78
CA THR A 380 -23.58 -16.44 -14.52
C THR A 380 -24.51 -15.54 -13.71
N ALA A 381 -24.32 -15.45 -12.39
CA ALA A 381 -25.01 -14.46 -11.57
C ALA A 381 -24.66 -13.02 -11.99
N ASP A 382 -25.66 -12.14 -11.94
CA ASP A 382 -25.58 -10.72 -12.33
C ASP A 382 -25.88 -9.82 -11.13
N ILE A 383 -24.87 -9.09 -10.67
CA ILE A 383 -24.91 -8.28 -9.46
C ILE A 383 -24.74 -6.81 -9.83
N GLU A 384 -25.73 -5.98 -9.51
CA GLU A 384 -25.70 -4.54 -9.78
C GLU A 384 -25.92 -3.77 -8.47
N THR A 385 -25.03 -2.83 -8.15
CA THR A 385 -25.16 -2.01 -6.93
C THR A 385 -24.87 -0.56 -7.25
N SER A 386 -25.68 0.37 -6.69
CA SER A 386 -25.49 1.80 -6.95
C SER A 386 -25.76 2.67 -5.73
N GLY A 387 -24.93 3.70 -5.56
CA GLY A 387 -24.97 4.67 -4.47
C GLY A 387 -23.58 5.00 -3.92
N GLU A 388 -23.47 6.08 -3.15
CA GLU A 388 -22.25 6.40 -2.41
C GLU A 388 -21.97 5.32 -1.35
N GLY A 389 -20.73 4.83 -1.26
CA GLY A 389 -20.31 3.78 -0.31
C GLY A 389 -20.91 2.41 -0.59
N ALA A 390 -21.42 2.17 -1.81
CA ALA A 390 -22.16 0.95 -2.14
C ALA A 390 -21.22 -0.18 -2.58
N HIS A 391 -21.50 -1.43 -2.17
CA HIS A 391 -20.63 -2.57 -2.45
C HIS A 391 -21.34 -3.67 -3.24
N GLY A 392 -20.68 -4.20 -4.26
CA GLY A 392 -21.21 -5.32 -5.04
C GLY A 392 -21.22 -6.61 -4.21
N VAL A 393 -20.02 -7.11 -3.90
CA VAL A 393 -19.81 -8.30 -3.08
C VAL A 393 -18.86 -7.97 -1.95
N SER A 394 -19.29 -8.19 -0.71
CA SER A 394 -18.51 -7.81 0.47
C SER A 394 -18.50 -8.91 1.53
N ALA A 395 -17.31 -9.19 2.06
CA ALA A 395 -17.09 -10.04 3.21
C ALA A 395 -16.33 -9.25 4.28
N ILE A 396 -16.86 -9.20 5.50
CA ILE A 396 -16.29 -8.41 6.60
C ILE A 396 -16.20 -9.28 7.86
N HIS A 397 -14.99 -9.38 8.40
CA HIS A 397 -14.72 -9.94 9.71
C HIS A 397 -14.04 -8.91 10.62
N THR A 398 -14.69 -8.56 11.73
CA THR A 398 -14.30 -7.41 12.56
C THR A 398 -13.44 -7.73 13.79
N VAL A 399 -13.15 -9.02 14.00
CA VAL A 399 -12.38 -9.49 15.17
C VAL A 399 -11.18 -10.36 14.73
N TYR A 400 -11.22 -11.69 14.84
CA TYR A 400 -10.04 -12.56 14.65
C TYR A 400 -10.07 -13.48 13.42
N GLY A 401 -11.17 -13.50 12.66
CA GLY A 401 -11.39 -14.43 11.57
C GLY A 401 -11.13 -13.85 10.18
N ALA A 402 -11.00 -14.73 9.19
CA ALA A 402 -10.75 -14.36 7.81
C ALA A 402 -12.02 -13.80 7.11
N ALA A 403 -11.80 -13.01 6.07
CA ALA A 403 -12.84 -12.54 5.16
C ALA A 403 -12.51 -12.98 3.73
N GLU A 404 -13.44 -13.67 3.10
CA GLU A 404 -13.21 -14.34 1.82
C GLU A 404 -14.31 -13.99 0.81
N VAL A 405 -13.91 -13.48 -0.35
CA VAL A 405 -14.77 -13.24 -1.51
C VAL A 405 -14.34 -14.16 -2.64
N TYR A 406 -15.27 -14.96 -3.16
CA TYR A 406 -15.05 -15.83 -4.31
C TYR A 406 -16.01 -15.48 -5.42
N MET A 407 -15.50 -15.34 -6.65
CA MET A 407 -16.31 -15.04 -7.82
C MET A 407 -15.91 -15.91 -9.01
N TYR A 408 -16.85 -16.62 -9.64
CA TYR A 408 -16.56 -17.52 -10.78
C TYR A 408 -17.60 -17.43 -11.91
N ASN A 409 -17.22 -16.90 -13.07
CA ASN A 409 -18.06 -16.68 -14.26
C ASN A 409 -19.32 -15.81 -13.99
N GLY A 410 -19.25 -14.86 -13.07
CA GLY A 410 -20.34 -13.90 -12.80
C GLY A 410 -20.03 -12.50 -13.32
N LYS A 411 -20.99 -11.58 -13.17
CA LYS A 411 -20.81 -10.14 -13.38
C LYS A 411 -21.13 -9.37 -12.08
N VAL A 412 -20.27 -8.41 -11.73
CA VAL A 412 -20.50 -7.43 -10.66
C VAL A 412 -20.27 -6.04 -11.23
N GLU A 413 -21.26 -5.16 -11.08
CA GLU A 413 -21.18 -3.77 -11.48
C GLU A 413 -21.56 -2.85 -10.32
N THR A 414 -20.68 -1.92 -9.97
CA THR A 414 -20.88 -0.96 -8.88
C THR A 414 -20.73 0.47 -9.37
N ARG A 415 -21.64 1.35 -8.91
CA ARG A 415 -21.70 2.74 -9.38
C ARG A 415 -21.89 3.73 -8.22
N GLY A 416 -20.96 4.67 -8.04
CA GLY A 416 -21.02 5.73 -7.04
C GLY A 416 -19.65 6.06 -6.44
N LYS A 417 -19.58 7.15 -5.68
CA LYS A 417 -18.37 7.46 -4.91
C LYS A 417 -18.11 6.37 -3.85
N GLU A 418 -16.87 5.93 -3.67
CA GLU A 418 -16.47 4.86 -2.73
C GLU A 418 -17.25 3.55 -2.97
N ALA A 419 -17.68 3.30 -4.22
CA ALA A 419 -18.55 2.17 -4.55
C ALA A 419 -17.74 0.94 -5.03
N HIS A 420 -17.19 0.17 -4.10
CA HIS A 420 -16.26 -0.92 -4.41
C HIS A 420 -16.94 -2.16 -5.01
N GLY A 421 -16.31 -2.78 -6.01
CA GLY A 421 -16.79 -4.00 -6.67
C GLY A 421 -16.79 -5.21 -5.73
N LEU A 422 -15.60 -5.72 -5.44
CA LEU A 422 -15.34 -6.80 -4.47
C LEU A 422 -14.60 -6.24 -3.25
N ASN A 423 -15.10 -6.50 -2.06
CA ASN A 423 -14.52 -5.98 -0.82
C ASN A 423 -14.31 -7.09 0.22
N ALA A 424 -13.08 -7.31 0.64
CA ALA A 424 -12.74 -8.21 1.74
C ALA A 424 -12.07 -7.41 2.87
N PHE A 425 -12.61 -7.46 4.08
CA PHE A 425 -12.03 -6.81 5.26
C PHE A 425 -11.86 -7.81 6.40
N SER A 426 -10.63 -7.97 6.90
CA SER A 426 -10.36 -8.72 8.13
C SER A 426 -9.51 -7.92 9.11
N ALA A 427 -9.99 -7.78 10.35
CA ALA A 427 -9.28 -6.99 11.35
C ALA A 427 -7.98 -7.65 11.87
N ALA A 428 -7.79 -8.97 11.74
CA ALA A 428 -6.64 -9.68 12.33
C ALA A 428 -6.29 -11.02 11.66
N ALA A 429 -6.85 -11.33 10.49
CA ALA A 429 -6.54 -12.54 9.72
C ALA A 429 -6.55 -12.20 8.21
N THR A 430 -6.45 -13.20 7.33
CA THR A 430 -6.34 -12.95 5.89
C THR A 430 -7.61 -12.34 5.30
N ALA A 431 -7.43 -11.34 4.43
CA ALA A 431 -8.46 -10.84 3.51
C ALA A 431 -8.21 -11.44 2.11
N SER A 432 -9.14 -12.26 1.61
CA SER A 432 -8.95 -12.98 0.34
C SER A 432 -10.01 -12.61 -0.68
N VAL A 433 -9.58 -12.38 -1.93
CA VAL A 433 -10.47 -12.14 -3.07
C VAL A 433 -10.02 -12.99 -4.25
N HIS A 434 -10.82 -13.98 -4.63
CA HIS A 434 -10.53 -14.89 -5.74
C HIS A 434 -11.55 -14.71 -6.86
N LEU A 435 -11.14 -14.06 -7.94
CA LEU A 435 -11.88 -13.88 -9.17
C LEU A 435 -11.43 -14.92 -10.20
N GLY A 436 -12.18 -16.01 -10.35
CA GLY A 436 -11.87 -17.08 -11.29
C GLY A 436 -12.71 -17.06 -12.57
N GLY A 437 -12.22 -17.77 -13.60
CA GLY A 437 -12.91 -17.92 -14.89
C GLY A 437 -13.11 -16.60 -15.64
N SER A 438 -14.17 -16.49 -16.46
CA SER A 438 -14.46 -15.29 -17.26
C SER A 438 -15.28 -14.25 -16.49
N SER A 439 -15.00 -14.07 -15.20
CA SER A 439 -15.74 -13.12 -14.36
C SER A 439 -15.40 -11.66 -14.71
N THR A 440 -16.36 -10.75 -14.53
CA THR A 440 -16.18 -9.32 -14.79
C THR A 440 -16.60 -8.48 -13.58
N VAL A 441 -15.71 -7.61 -13.10
CA VAL A 441 -15.96 -6.67 -12.01
C VAL A 441 -15.72 -5.25 -12.53
N GLU A 442 -16.77 -4.44 -12.55
CA GLU A 442 -16.73 -3.06 -13.01
C GLU A 442 -17.13 -2.11 -11.88
N ALA A 443 -16.17 -1.40 -11.30
CA ALA A 443 -16.42 -0.34 -10.34
C ALA A 443 -16.32 1.04 -11.03
N SER A 444 -17.31 1.90 -10.79
CA SER A 444 -17.35 3.24 -11.40
C SER A 444 -17.74 4.31 -10.39
N GLY A 445 -17.02 5.43 -10.43
CA GLY A 445 -17.19 6.56 -9.51
C GLY A 445 -15.87 6.95 -8.86
N GLU A 446 -15.89 8.06 -8.12
CA GLU A 446 -14.70 8.57 -7.40
C GLU A 446 -14.31 7.61 -6.28
N ASP A 447 -13.03 7.26 -6.16
CA ASP A 447 -12.49 6.40 -5.09
C ASP A 447 -13.15 4.99 -5.04
N ALA A 448 -13.67 4.50 -6.18
CA ALA A 448 -14.36 3.22 -6.30
C ALA A 448 -13.44 2.11 -6.81
N ASP A 449 -12.83 1.35 -5.91
CA ASP A 449 -11.95 0.25 -6.30
C ASP A 449 -12.69 -0.95 -6.92
N GLY A 450 -12.08 -1.60 -7.91
CA GLY A 450 -12.59 -2.85 -8.48
C GLY A 450 -12.55 -3.98 -7.46
N ILE A 451 -11.37 -4.24 -6.91
CA ILE A 451 -11.10 -5.13 -5.78
C ILE A 451 -10.48 -4.31 -4.65
N ARG A 452 -10.99 -4.48 -3.43
CA ARG A 452 -10.40 -3.94 -2.20
C ARG A 452 -10.21 -5.04 -1.17
N ALA A 453 -8.98 -5.28 -0.73
CA ALA A 453 -8.66 -6.22 0.34
C ALA A 453 -7.91 -5.51 1.48
N GLU A 454 -8.49 -5.51 2.67
CA GLU A 454 -7.95 -4.80 3.84
C GLU A 454 -7.71 -5.79 4.99
N SER A 455 -6.47 -5.88 5.44
CA SER A 455 -6.07 -6.70 6.58
C SER A 455 -4.94 -6.08 7.40
N ALA A 456 -4.97 -6.25 8.72
CA ALA A 456 -3.82 -5.94 9.58
C ALA A 456 -2.71 -7.00 9.50
N THR A 457 -2.96 -8.09 8.79
CA THR A 457 -2.05 -9.22 8.54
C THR A 457 -1.93 -9.41 7.03
N ASP A 458 -2.33 -10.56 6.50
CA ASP A 458 -2.09 -10.94 5.10
C ASP A 458 -3.30 -10.69 4.19
N PHE A 459 -3.05 -10.69 2.88
CA PHE A 459 -4.08 -10.79 1.85
C PHE A 459 -3.70 -11.79 0.75
N ASP A 460 -4.69 -12.40 0.10
CA ASP A 460 -4.51 -13.30 -1.06
C ASP A 460 -5.52 -12.93 -2.14
N ILE A 461 -5.02 -12.30 -3.20
CA ILE A 461 -5.81 -11.87 -4.37
C ILE A 461 -5.44 -12.73 -5.57
N ARG A 462 -6.45 -13.29 -6.23
CA ARG A 462 -6.29 -14.07 -7.47
C ARG A 462 -7.25 -13.57 -8.52
N VAL A 463 -6.74 -13.25 -9.70
CA VAL A 463 -7.51 -12.65 -10.79
C VAL A 463 -7.30 -13.44 -12.08
N ASP A 464 -8.34 -14.12 -12.56
CA ASP A 464 -8.40 -14.80 -13.86
C ASP A 464 -9.24 -14.04 -14.91
N GLY A 465 -10.13 -13.16 -14.42
CA GLY A 465 -11.11 -12.40 -15.21
C GLY A 465 -10.74 -10.92 -15.38
N SER A 466 -11.74 -10.07 -15.66
CA SER A 466 -11.55 -8.63 -15.82
C SER A 466 -11.97 -7.86 -14.57
N VAL A 467 -11.15 -6.90 -14.16
CA VAL A 467 -11.36 -6.00 -13.02
C VAL A 467 -11.10 -4.57 -13.47
N THR A 468 -12.08 -3.69 -13.29
CA THR A 468 -11.96 -2.27 -13.63
C THR A 468 -12.21 -1.40 -12.39
N GLY A 469 -11.29 -0.46 -12.14
CA GLY A 469 -11.41 0.57 -11.10
C GLY A 469 -12.11 1.84 -11.60
N GLY A 470 -12.56 2.67 -10.66
CA GLY A 470 -13.21 3.95 -10.91
C GLY A 470 -12.24 5.09 -11.26
N ILE A 471 -12.65 6.32 -10.93
CA ILE A 471 -11.88 7.56 -11.16
C ILE A 471 -11.36 8.11 -9.81
N GLY A 472 -10.52 9.16 -9.84
CA GLY A 472 -9.99 9.77 -8.61
C GLY A 472 -8.86 8.92 -8.03
N ASN A 473 -8.87 8.62 -6.74
CA ASN A 473 -7.88 7.73 -6.12
C ASN A 473 -8.32 6.26 -6.16
N ALA A 474 -9.13 5.84 -7.13
CA ALA A 474 -9.53 4.44 -7.24
C ALA A 474 -8.41 3.60 -7.84
N ALA A 475 -8.30 2.33 -7.45
CA ALA A 475 -7.47 1.34 -8.13
C ALA A 475 -8.33 0.21 -8.72
N ALA A 476 -7.83 -0.49 -9.75
CA ALA A 476 -8.46 -1.76 -10.13
C ALA A 476 -8.30 -2.78 -9.00
N ILE A 477 -7.12 -2.85 -8.39
CA ILE A 477 -6.85 -3.66 -7.19
C ILE A 477 -6.22 -2.76 -6.13
N ARG A 478 -6.85 -2.69 -4.95
CA ARG A 478 -6.32 -2.02 -3.78
C ARG A 478 -6.12 -3.00 -2.64
N THR A 479 -4.91 -3.03 -2.09
CA THR A 479 -4.60 -3.73 -0.86
C THR A 479 -4.25 -2.73 0.24
N ILE A 480 -4.65 -3.07 1.47
CA ILE A 480 -4.35 -2.25 2.66
C ILE A 480 -3.82 -3.21 3.71
N SER A 481 -2.49 -3.20 3.87
CA SER A 481 -1.72 -3.85 4.92
C SER A 481 -1.12 -2.79 5.85
N ARG A 482 -0.89 -3.12 7.13
CA ARG A 482 -0.34 -2.17 8.12
C ARG A 482 1.13 -2.46 8.39
N SER A 483 1.97 -1.43 8.27
CA SER A 483 3.43 -1.50 8.50
C SER A 483 3.83 -2.03 9.88
N GLY A 484 4.96 -2.74 9.90
CA GLY A 484 5.78 -2.94 11.12
C GLY A 484 5.55 -4.23 11.91
N LEU A 485 4.78 -5.19 11.39
CA LEU A 485 4.72 -6.55 11.94
C LEU A 485 5.59 -7.49 11.11
N PRO A 486 6.68 -8.06 11.69
CA PRO A 486 7.53 -9.00 10.95
C PRO A 486 6.74 -10.19 10.42
N GLY A 487 6.80 -10.42 9.11
CA GLY A 487 6.19 -11.58 8.45
C GLY A 487 4.75 -11.40 7.96
N VAL A 488 4.23 -10.17 7.93
CA VAL A 488 3.04 -9.85 7.12
C VAL A 488 3.41 -10.02 5.64
N LYS A 489 2.65 -10.83 4.90
CA LYS A 489 2.89 -11.06 3.47
C LYS A 489 1.60 -10.96 2.67
N GLY A 490 1.60 -10.08 1.68
CA GLY A 490 0.59 -9.96 0.65
C GLY A 490 0.89 -10.85 -0.56
N GLU A 491 -0.14 -11.37 -1.21
CA GLU A 491 0.01 -12.02 -2.51
C GLU A 491 -1.07 -11.59 -3.50
N ILE A 492 -0.64 -11.17 -4.70
CA ILE A 492 -1.51 -10.85 -5.84
C ILE A 492 -1.07 -11.69 -7.03
N ARG A 493 -1.96 -12.56 -7.52
CA ARG A 493 -1.73 -13.37 -8.73
C ARG A 493 -2.71 -13.00 -9.83
N ILE A 494 -2.18 -12.55 -10.97
CA ILE A 494 -2.97 -12.18 -12.15
C ILE A 494 -2.66 -13.20 -13.26
N ALA A 495 -3.69 -13.92 -13.71
CA ALA A 495 -3.55 -14.98 -14.71
C ALA A 495 -3.43 -14.42 -16.14
N GLY A 496 -3.05 -15.27 -17.09
CA GLY A 496 -2.75 -14.86 -18.46
C GLY A 496 -3.92 -14.28 -19.26
N SER A 497 -5.15 -14.63 -18.91
CA SER A 497 -6.36 -14.10 -19.53
C SER A 497 -6.98 -12.93 -18.78
N ALA A 498 -6.40 -12.55 -17.64
CA ALA A 498 -6.94 -11.51 -16.79
C ALA A 498 -6.63 -10.12 -17.36
N ASP A 499 -7.54 -9.19 -17.07
CA ASP A 499 -7.46 -7.79 -17.49
C ASP A 499 -7.68 -6.91 -16.26
N VAL A 500 -6.64 -6.21 -15.82
CA VAL A 500 -6.66 -5.32 -14.66
C VAL A 500 -6.56 -3.89 -15.17
N ASN A 501 -7.70 -3.19 -15.19
CA ASN A 501 -7.84 -1.91 -15.85
C ASN A 501 -8.11 -0.77 -14.85
N GLY A 502 -7.08 0.05 -14.64
CA GLY A 502 -7.07 1.30 -13.90
C GLY A 502 -7.04 2.56 -14.76
N GLU A 503 -7.31 2.48 -16.07
CA GLU A 503 -7.18 3.60 -17.02
C GLU A 503 -7.95 4.86 -16.58
N ALA A 504 -9.10 4.68 -15.93
CA ALA A 504 -9.97 5.77 -15.51
C ALA A 504 -9.38 6.64 -14.39
N SER A 505 -8.60 6.05 -13.48
CA SER A 505 -7.86 6.77 -12.42
C SER A 505 -6.39 7.00 -12.77
N GLY A 506 -5.85 6.23 -13.71
CA GLY A 506 -4.42 6.09 -13.95
C GLY A 506 -3.75 5.05 -13.06
N LEU A 507 -4.48 4.34 -12.19
CA LEU A 507 -3.93 3.47 -11.15
C LEU A 507 -4.51 2.05 -11.25
N ALA A 508 -3.68 1.08 -11.62
CA ALA A 508 -4.09 -0.31 -11.74
C ALA A 508 -4.01 -1.04 -10.39
N ILE A 509 -2.88 -0.93 -9.70
CA ILE A 509 -2.63 -1.61 -8.44
C ILE A 509 -2.07 -0.62 -7.43
N GLU A 510 -2.68 -0.54 -6.25
CA GLU A 510 -2.10 0.15 -5.10
C GLU A 510 -2.04 -0.81 -3.93
N ASP A 511 -0.83 -1.02 -3.44
CA ASP A 511 -0.57 -1.80 -2.24
C ASP A 511 -0.28 -0.94 -1.01
N GLY A 512 -0.42 -1.56 0.16
CA GLY A 512 -0.23 -0.94 1.48
C GLY A 512 1.23 -0.98 1.94
N ASP A 513 1.44 -0.96 3.27
CA ASP A 513 2.79 -0.81 3.84
C ASP A 513 3.47 -2.13 4.25
N GLY A 514 3.08 -3.29 3.71
CA GLY A 514 3.66 -4.56 4.12
C GLY A 514 4.04 -5.42 2.92
N ASP A 515 5.12 -6.19 3.06
CA ASP A 515 5.73 -6.97 1.97
C ASP A 515 4.72 -7.71 1.10
N THR A 516 4.74 -7.43 -0.20
CA THR A 516 3.80 -8.01 -1.16
C THR A 516 4.50 -8.66 -2.32
N THR A 517 4.03 -9.87 -2.66
CA THR A 517 4.42 -10.55 -3.89
C THR A 517 3.32 -10.42 -4.94
N ILE A 518 3.59 -9.65 -6.00
CA ILE A 518 2.73 -9.51 -7.17
C ILE A 518 3.32 -10.34 -8.30
N THR A 519 2.49 -11.20 -8.91
CA THR A 519 2.88 -11.96 -10.10
C THR A 519 1.78 -11.85 -11.15
N SER A 520 2.11 -11.26 -12.31
CA SER A 520 1.18 -11.10 -13.41
C SER A 520 1.59 -11.87 -14.65
N ARG A 521 0.60 -12.45 -15.32
CA ARG A 521 0.65 -12.96 -16.69
C ARG A 521 -0.35 -12.25 -17.60
N GLY A 522 -1.23 -11.42 -17.04
CA GLY A 522 -2.36 -10.80 -17.75
C GLY A 522 -2.05 -9.40 -18.26
N THR A 523 -3.06 -8.73 -18.79
CA THR A 523 -2.98 -7.31 -19.16
C THR A 523 -3.20 -6.43 -17.94
N ILE A 524 -2.34 -5.43 -17.75
CA ILE A 524 -2.46 -4.42 -16.70
C ILE A 524 -2.39 -3.03 -17.37
N THR A 525 -3.38 -2.17 -17.11
CA THR A 525 -3.41 -0.79 -17.61
C THR A 525 -3.59 0.18 -16.46
N GLY A 526 -2.64 1.11 -16.29
CA GLY A 526 -2.51 2.02 -15.16
C GLY A 526 -1.28 1.70 -14.30
N ASP A 527 -0.92 2.64 -13.43
CA ASP A 527 0.27 2.58 -12.59
C ASP A 527 0.18 1.48 -11.53
N ILE A 528 1.34 1.01 -11.08
CA ILE A 528 1.51 0.09 -9.95
C ILE A 528 2.28 0.82 -8.85
N LEU A 529 1.68 0.93 -7.67
CA LEU A 529 2.29 1.50 -6.46
C LEU A 529 2.39 0.37 -5.44
N LEU A 530 3.62 -0.03 -5.05
CA LEU A 530 3.83 -1.14 -4.10
C LEU A 530 3.79 -0.68 -2.64
N GLY A 531 4.17 0.57 -2.36
CA GLY A 531 3.91 1.19 -1.07
C GLY A 531 5.13 1.14 -0.17
N ALA A 532 5.05 0.47 0.97
CA ALA A 532 6.21 0.27 1.82
C ALA A 532 6.34 -1.21 2.20
N GLY A 533 7.52 -1.63 2.64
CA GLY A 533 7.83 -3.05 2.82
C GLY A 533 8.78 -3.55 1.75
N ASP A 534 9.31 -4.74 1.92
CA ASP A 534 10.20 -5.33 0.91
C ASP A 534 9.33 -6.04 -0.14
N ASP A 535 9.00 -5.36 -1.24
CA ASP A 535 8.05 -5.83 -2.24
C ASP A 535 8.69 -6.62 -3.38
N THR A 536 7.90 -7.49 -4.01
CA THR A 536 8.34 -8.28 -5.16
C THR A 536 7.29 -8.24 -6.26
N LEU A 537 7.60 -7.58 -7.38
CA LEU A 537 6.75 -7.55 -8.57
C LEU A 537 7.37 -8.41 -9.67
N THR A 538 6.61 -9.35 -10.22
CA THR A 538 7.01 -10.14 -11.39
C THR A 538 5.96 -10.03 -12.49
N LEU A 539 6.27 -9.31 -13.56
CA LEU A 539 5.48 -9.27 -14.79
C LEU A 539 6.01 -10.34 -15.75
N ARG A 540 5.17 -11.27 -16.20
CA ARG A 540 5.59 -12.40 -17.05
C ARG A 540 5.25 -12.21 -18.53
N SER A 541 5.97 -12.94 -19.38
CA SER A 541 6.05 -12.79 -20.85
C SER A 541 4.79 -12.99 -21.68
N VAL A 542 3.62 -13.17 -21.06
CA VAL A 542 2.35 -13.43 -21.78
C VAL A 542 1.35 -12.28 -21.65
N GLY A 543 1.64 -11.29 -20.79
CA GLY A 543 0.81 -10.12 -20.57
C GLY A 543 1.26 -8.90 -21.36
N SER A 544 0.52 -7.80 -21.23
CA SER A 544 0.95 -6.45 -21.57
C SER A 544 0.83 -5.57 -20.32
N PHE A 545 1.71 -4.58 -20.19
CA PHE A 545 1.61 -3.58 -19.12
C PHE A 545 1.79 -2.19 -19.72
N THR A 546 0.91 -1.27 -19.29
CA THR A 546 0.95 0.14 -19.65
C THR A 546 0.76 0.95 -18.37
N GLY A 547 1.76 1.70 -17.94
CA GLY A 547 1.74 2.49 -16.71
C GLY A 547 3.13 2.63 -16.10
N ASP A 548 3.23 3.40 -15.03
CA ASP A 548 4.46 3.53 -14.25
C ASP A 548 4.50 2.50 -13.09
N ILE A 549 5.70 2.17 -12.61
CA ILE A 549 5.91 1.31 -11.43
C ILE A 549 6.67 2.13 -10.39
N TYR A 550 6.08 2.26 -9.21
CA TYR A 550 6.66 2.90 -8.04
C TYR A 550 6.78 1.87 -6.92
N ALA A 551 8.00 1.46 -6.60
CA ALA A 551 8.23 0.41 -5.61
C ALA A 551 8.04 0.94 -4.17
N GLY A 552 8.71 2.03 -3.80
CA GLY A 552 8.36 2.81 -2.61
C GLY A 552 9.37 2.68 -1.48
N GLU A 553 8.95 2.58 -0.21
CA GLU A 553 9.92 2.47 0.91
C GLU A 553 10.21 1.00 1.25
N GLY A 554 11.44 0.52 1.05
CA GLY A 554 11.79 -0.87 1.38
C GLY A 554 12.93 -1.36 0.51
N ASN A 555 13.27 -2.65 0.54
CA ASN A 555 14.17 -3.23 -0.46
C ASN A 555 13.32 -4.02 -1.46
N ASP A 556 13.12 -3.44 -2.63
CA ASP A 556 12.15 -3.91 -3.60
C ASP A 556 12.80 -4.70 -4.73
N THR A 557 12.07 -5.69 -5.25
CA THR A 557 12.49 -6.48 -6.40
C THR A 557 11.46 -6.41 -7.52
N VAL A 558 11.82 -5.82 -8.66
CA VAL A 558 10.98 -5.81 -9.86
C VAL A 558 11.59 -6.70 -10.93
N THR A 559 10.81 -7.64 -11.42
CA THR A 559 11.17 -8.57 -12.51
C THR A 559 10.21 -8.43 -13.68
N ILE A 560 10.72 -8.14 -14.87
CA ILE A 560 9.93 -8.02 -16.10
C ILE A 560 10.39 -9.09 -17.10
N GLU A 561 9.63 -10.17 -17.25
CA GLU A 561 9.91 -11.22 -18.22
C GLU A 561 9.32 -10.85 -19.60
N THR A 562 10.16 -10.64 -20.63
CA THR A 562 9.79 -10.54 -22.07
C THR A 562 8.39 -9.95 -22.35
N LEU A 563 8.16 -8.75 -21.84
CA LEU A 563 6.90 -8.06 -21.94
C LEU A 563 6.90 -7.17 -23.21
N THR A 564 5.78 -7.13 -23.94
CA THR A 564 5.51 -5.99 -24.82
C THR A 564 5.07 -4.83 -23.91
N LEU A 565 6.01 -3.93 -23.61
CA LEU A 565 5.65 -2.60 -23.17
C LEU A 565 4.98 -1.92 -24.37
N ASP A 566 3.70 -1.57 -24.24
CA ASP A 566 2.98 -0.86 -25.31
C ASP A 566 3.57 0.55 -25.51
N GLU A 567 3.23 1.24 -26.60
CA GLU A 567 3.75 2.59 -26.87
C GLU A 567 3.43 3.56 -25.71
N GLY A 568 4.44 4.07 -25.01
CA GLY A 568 4.24 4.96 -23.87
C GLY A 568 5.51 5.27 -23.10
N ARG A 569 5.47 6.31 -22.26
CA ARG A 569 6.55 6.62 -21.31
C ARG A 569 6.37 5.74 -20.07
N TYR A 570 7.47 5.14 -19.62
CA TYR A 570 7.50 4.27 -18.44
C TYR A 570 8.48 4.82 -17.41
N ILE A 571 8.03 5.01 -16.18
CA ILE A 571 8.87 5.30 -15.02
C ILE A 571 8.91 4.06 -14.14
N LEU A 572 10.11 3.52 -13.91
CA LEU A 572 10.36 2.46 -12.94
C LEU A 572 11.22 3.06 -11.82
N ASP A 573 10.61 3.26 -10.66
CA ASP A 573 11.25 3.85 -9.48
C ASP A 573 11.44 2.77 -8.40
N GLY A 574 12.70 2.51 -8.03
CA GLY A 574 13.04 1.61 -6.92
C GLY A 574 12.66 2.18 -5.55
N GLY A 575 12.43 3.50 -5.47
CA GLY A 575 11.97 4.17 -4.26
C GLY A 575 13.11 4.54 -3.30
N VAL A 576 12.87 4.46 -1.99
CA VAL A 576 13.82 4.86 -0.94
C VAL A 576 14.24 3.65 -0.12
N GLY A 577 14.89 2.70 -0.79
CA GLY A 577 15.46 1.51 -0.22
C GLY A 577 16.95 1.59 0.09
N GLY A 578 17.45 0.54 0.73
CA GLY A 578 18.90 0.33 0.83
C GLY A 578 19.45 -0.59 -0.24
N ASN A 579 18.58 -1.39 -0.90
CA ASN A 579 18.92 -2.41 -1.91
C ASN A 579 17.71 -2.76 -2.80
N ASP A 580 17.37 -1.89 -3.75
CA ASP A 580 16.35 -2.13 -4.77
C ASP A 580 16.96 -2.84 -6.00
N GLU A 581 16.30 -3.88 -6.52
CA GLU A 581 16.75 -4.71 -7.65
C GLU A 581 15.73 -4.72 -8.80
N LEU A 582 16.17 -4.33 -10.00
CA LEU A 582 15.39 -4.42 -11.24
C LEU A 582 16.03 -5.40 -12.22
N THR A 583 15.25 -6.39 -12.65
CA THR A 583 15.67 -7.49 -13.53
C THR A 583 14.71 -7.67 -14.72
N PHE A 584 15.21 -7.68 -15.94
CA PHE A 584 14.41 -7.88 -17.17
C PHE A 584 14.54 -9.28 -17.82
N ILE A 585 13.86 -10.36 -17.43
CA ILE A 585 14.20 -11.75 -17.90
C ILE A 585 13.66 -12.13 -19.31
N GLY A 586 14.39 -12.94 -20.08
CA GLY A 586 13.89 -13.57 -21.31
C GLY A 586 12.89 -14.73 -21.05
N PRO A 587 12.20 -15.28 -22.08
CA PRO A 587 11.14 -16.26 -21.86
C PRO A 587 11.71 -17.66 -21.55
N PRO A 588 11.08 -18.43 -20.63
CA PRO A 588 11.63 -19.65 -20.03
C PRO A 588 11.75 -20.92 -20.92
N ASP A 589 11.33 -20.89 -22.18
CA ASP A 589 11.16 -22.11 -23.00
C ASP A 589 12.32 -22.49 -23.94
N ALA A 590 13.57 -22.07 -23.66
CA ALA A 590 14.75 -22.54 -24.42
C ALA A 590 15.62 -23.51 -23.59
N PRO A 591 15.61 -24.83 -23.88
CA PRO A 591 16.33 -25.82 -23.10
C PRO A 591 17.79 -25.93 -23.54
N ASP A 592 18.74 -25.52 -22.69
CA ASP A 592 19.91 -26.30 -22.22
C ASP A 592 21.05 -25.39 -21.73
N VAL A 593 21.70 -25.83 -20.63
CA VAL A 593 22.93 -25.38 -19.93
C VAL A 593 22.83 -24.23 -18.87
N PRO A 594 23.66 -24.22 -17.79
CA PRO A 594 23.18 -24.18 -16.40
C PRO A 594 23.63 -22.96 -15.55
N LEU A 595 22.69 -22.51 -14.70
CA LEU A 595 22.84 -21.91 -13.35
C LEU A 595 24.06 -21.03 -13.04
N GLU A 596 23.90 -19.72 -13.23
CA GLU A 596 24.00 -18.66 -12.21
C GLU A 596 23.24 -17.43 -12.77
N GLY A 597 22.40 -16.82 -11.92
CA GLY A 597 21.19 -16.09 -12.32
C GLY A 597 21.45 -14.86 -13.18
N ARG A 598 20.93 -14.89 -14.41
CA ARG A 598 20.91 -13.79 -15.37
C ARG A 598 19.76 -13.95 -16.41
N ILE A 599 19.33 -12.85 -17.01
CA ILE A 599 18.28 -12.62 -18.04
C ILE A 599 18.57 -13.21 -19.46
N TYR A 600 17.88 -14.27 -19.88
CA TYR A 600 18.20 -14.93 -21.17
C TYR A 600 17.51 -14.43 -22.47
N GLY A 601 17.01 -13.17 -22.62
CA GLY A 601 16.37 -12.69 -23.88
C GLY A 601 16.68 -11.23 -24.29
N PRO A 602 16.70 -10.87 -25.60
CA PRO A 602 17.00 -9.51 -26.07
C PRO A 602 15.90 -8.53 -25.63
N ILE A 603 16.30 -7.37 -25.09
CA ILE A 603 15.38 -6.28 -24.75
C ILE A 603 15.22 -5.42 -25.99
N VAL A 604 13.98 -5.35 -26.50
CA VAL A 604 13.60 -4.42 -27.56
C VAL A 604 12.71 -3.36 -26.95
N MET A 605 13.24 -2.15 -26.82
CA MET A 605 12.45 -0.98 -26.42
C MET A 605 11.83 -0.41 -27.69
N THR A 606 10.51 -0.55 -27.84
CA THR A 606 9.77 0.05 -28.96
C THR A 606 8.89 1.18 -28.43
N ALA A 607 9.21 2.42 -28.82
CA ALA A 607 8.46 3.66 -28.56
C ALA A 607 8.43 4.23 -27.12
N THR A 608 9.17 5.34 -26.98
CA THR A 608 9.15 6.45 -26.00
C THR A 608 9.63 6.20 -24.56
N GLU A 609 10.61 7.02 -24.15
CA GLU A 609 11.13 7.31 -22.80
C GLU A 609 10.87 6.24 -21.71
N THR A 610 11.85 5.36 -21.45
CA THR A 610 11.89 4.56 -20.21
C THR A 610 12.91 5.17 -19.25
N HIS A 611 12.47 5.50 -18.04
CA HIS A 611 13.32 6.02 -16.98
C HIS A 611 13.46 5.00 -15.88
N LEU A 612 14.71 4.61 -15.57
CA LEU A 612 15.05 3.85 -14.39
C LEU A 612 15.63 4.81 -13.35
N ARG A 613 15.03 4.85 -12.15
CA ARG A 613 15.46 5.74 -11.06
C ARG A 613 15.60 4.96 -9.76
N ASN A 614 16.56 5.38 -8.95
CA ASN A 614 16.75 4.91 -7.57
C ASN A 614 16.85 3.38 -7.49
N TRP A 615 17.64 2.77 -8.37
CA TRP A 615 17.93 1.33 -8.33
C TRP A 615 19.39 1.13 -7.92
N GLU A 616 19.66 0.30 -6.91
CA GLU A 616 21.02 -0.09 -6.53
C GLU A 616 21.61 -1.11 -7.51
N ARG A 617 20.77 -1.93 -8.13
CA ARG A 617 21.19 -2.91 -9.13
C ARG A 617 20.19 -3.02 -10.28
N VAL A 618 20.71 -2.81 -11.49
CA VAL A 618 20.00 -3.09 -12.74
C VAL A 618 20.78 -4.14 -13.52
N GLU A 619 20.11 -5.22 -13.87
CA GLU A 619 20.68 -6.28 -14.70
C GLU A 619 19.90 -6.45 -16.01
N VAL A 620 20.64 -6.62 -17.10
CA VAL A 620 20.19 -7.03 -18.45
C VAL A 620 21.16 -8.11 -18.92
N ASP A 621 20.74 -9.28 -19.44
CA ASP A 621 21.68 -10.39 -19.79
C ASP A 621 21.67 -10.87 -21.24
N LYS A 622 20.98 -10.13 -22.11
CA LYS A 622 21.18 -10.23 -23.56
C LYS A 622 21.33 -8.84 -24.16
N ASP A 623 21.33 -8.84 -25.48
CA ASP A 623 21.46 -7.67 -26.30
C ASP A 623 20.33 -6.69 -26.01
N MET A 624 20.68 -5.41 -26.01
CA MET A 624 19.78 -4.29 -25.86
C MET A 624 19.73 -3.54 -27.19
N GLU A 625 18.54 -3.42 -27.78
CA GLU A 625 18.34 -2.63 -28.98
C GLU A 625 17.48 -1.41 -28.66
N ILE A 626 17.99 -0.23 -28.98
CA ILE A 626 17.36 1.07 -28.73
C ILE A 626 17.07 1.66 -30.10
N ASP A 627 15.79 1.89 -30.41
CA ASP A 627 15.40 2.51 -31.67
C ASP A 627 15.57 4.04 -31.64
N SER A 628 15.43 4.68 -32.80
CA SER A 628 15.61 6.13 -32.97
C SER A 628 14.62 7.01 -32.21
N GLU A 629 13.55 6.44 -31.65
CA GLU A 629 12.50 7.16 -30.90
C GLU A 629 12.55 6.84 -29.40
N SER A 630 13.51 6.02 -28.98
CA SER A 630 13.65 5.53 -27.60
C SER A 630 14.71 6.32 -26.85
N GLU A 631 14.40 6.64 -25.60
CA GLU A 631 15.37 7.18 -24.64
C GLU A 631 15.51 6.18 -23.49
N PHE A 632 16.75 5.78 -23.20
CA PHE A 632 17.10 4.93 -22.07
C PHE A 632 17.93 5.69 -21.07
N HIS A 633 17.35 5.95 -19.90
CA HIS A 633 18.00 6.72 -18.84
C HIS A 633 18.13 5.87 -17.59
N VAL A 634 19.36 5.68 -17.12
CA VAL A 634 19.67 5.03 -15.85
C VAL A 634 20.38 6.04 -14.96
N PHE A 635 19.84 6.26 -13.77
CA PHE A 635 20.47 7.08 -12.73
C PHE A 635 20.74 6.19 -11.51
N GLY A 636 22.00 6.15 -11.05
CA GLY A 636 22.38 5.47 -9.81
C GLY A 636 21.68 6.07 -8.58
N GLY A 637 21.35 5.23 -7.60
CA GLY A 637 20.71 5.64 -6.34
C GLY A 637 21.63 6.42 -5.40
N GLU A 638 21.07 7.10 -4.39
CA GLU A 638 21.79 7.92 -3.39
C GLU A 638 22.47 7.07 -2.26
N SER A 639 22.74 5.78 -2.50
CA SER A 639 23.24 4.84 -1.49
C SER A 639 24.76 4.96 -1.23
N ASP A 640 25.19 4.65 0.00
CA ASP A 640 26.60 4.57 0.41
C ASP A 640 27.35 3.33 -0.14
N THR A 641 26.65 2.42 -0.83
CA THR A 641 27.25 1.22 -1.46
C THR A 641 27.50 1.43 -2.95
N PRO A 642 28.60 0.89 -3.51
CA PRO A 642 28.87 1.01 -4.95
C PRO A 642 27.73 0.48 -5.82
N THR A 643 27.22 1.33 -6.70
CA THR A 643 26.19 0.99 -7.69
C THR A 643 26.83 0.24 -8.86
N VAL A 644 26.22 -0.86 -9.29
CA VAL A 644 26.67 -1.61 -10.48
C VAL A 644 25.53 -1.76 -11.47
N LEU A 645 25.70 -1.14 -12.64
CA LEU A 645 24.85 -1.37 -13.82
C LEU A 645 25.52 -2.44 -14.68
N THR A 646 24.88 -3.59 -14.91
CA THR A 646 25.43 -4.63 -15.80
C THR A 646 24.50 -4.95 -16.96
N ILE A 647 25.02 -4.86 -18.19
CA ILE A 647 24.40 -5.33 -19.43
C ILE A 647 25.25 -6.46 -20.01
N ALA A 648 24.81 -7.71 -19.98
CA ALA A 648 25.64 -8.86 -20.36
C ALA A 648 25.72 -9.11 -21.88
N GLY A 649 24.80 -8.57 -22.68
CA GLY A 649 24.80 -8.71 -24.15
C GLY A 649 25.28 -7.47 -24.90
N ASP A 650 25.09 -7.49 -26.22
CA ASP A 650 25.46 -6.39 -27.12
C ASP A 650 24.46 -5.22 -27.00
N VAL A 651 24.92 -4.00 -26.80
CA VAL A 651 24.07 -2.79 -26.86
C VAL A 651 24.16 -2.21 -28.26
N THR A 652 23.04 -2.06 -28.94
CA THR A 652 22.94 -1.37 -30.23
C THR A 652 21.97 -0.20 -30.11
N ASN A 653 22.51 1.01 -30.23
CA ASN A 653 21.72 2.24 -30.28
C ASN A 653 21.53 2.68 -31.75
N ASN A 654 20.34 2.42 -32.31
CA ASN A 654 19.95 2.83 -33.66
C ASN A 654 19.49 4.31 -33.69
N ASP A 655 20.37 5.23 -33.26
CA ASP A 655 20.12 6.68 -33.17
C ASP A 655 19.07 7.13 -32.14
N GLY A 656 18.79 6.32 -31.12
CA GLY A 656 18.06 6.74 -29.91
C GLY A 656 18.94 7.55 -28.94
N SER A 657 18.41 7.88 -27.77
CA SER A 657 19.15 8.57 -26.70
C SER A 657 19.51 7.60 -25.59
N VAL A 658 20.77 7.57 -25.16
CA VAL A 658 21.23 6.73 -24.05
C VAL A 658 21.90 7.61 -23.02
N VAL A 659 21.42 7.61 -21.78
CA VAL A 659 22.07 8.31 -20.67
C VAL A 659 22.27 7.33 -19.53
N LEU A 660 23.51 6.87 -19.35
CA LEU A 660 23.91 6.02 -18.24
C LEU A 660 24.69 6.87 -17.25
N SER A 661 24.04 7.20 -16.14
CA SER A 661 24.59 8.06 -15.11
C SER A 661 24.73 7.32 -13.80
N VAL A 662 25.96 7.19 -13.32
CA VAL A 662 26.26 6.79 -11.95
C VAL A 662 26.68 8.00 -11.10
N GLN A 663 26.41 9.23 -11.58
CA GLN A 663 26.64 10.46 -10.80
C GLN A 663 25.66 10.60 -9.62
N ASN A 664 25.98 10.00 -8.48
CA ASN A 664 25.19 10.05 -7.24
C ASN A 664 25.89 10.83 -6.11
N GLY A 665 27.07 11.38 -6.37
CA GLY A 665 27.93 12.08 -5.41
C GLY A 665 28.86 11.16 -4.62
N ASN A 666 28.78 9.85 -4.83
CA ASN A 666 29.70 8.84 -4.33
C ASN A 666 30.66 8.39 -5.46
N THR A 667 31.56 7.47 -5.15
CA THR A 667 32.58 7.02 -6.12
C THR A 667 32.78 5.53 -6.02
N GLY A 668 33.26 4.93 -7.11
CA GLY A 668 33.55 3.49 -7.20
C GLY A 668 32.42 2.70 -7.85
N ASP A 669 31.48 3.40 -8.49
CA ASP A 669 30.39 2.79 -9.23
C ASP A 669 30.88 2.26 -10.59
N GLU A 670 30.22 1.22 -11.11
CA GLU A 670 30.61 0.56 -12.36
C GLU A 670 29.43 0.45 -13.34
N ILE A 671 29.63 0.97 -14.56
CA ILE A 671 28.79 0.68 -15.73
C ILE A 671 29.47 -0.41 -16.54
N LYS A 672 28.95 -1.63 -16.51
CA LYS A 672 29.53 -2.79 -17.17
C LYS A 672 28.68 -3.27 -18.33
N ILE A 673 29.28 -3.42 -19.50
CA ILE A 673 28.68 -3.97 -20.72
C ILE A 673 29.53 -5.16 -21.15
N GLU A 674 29.03 -6.39 -21.02
CA GLU A 674 29.82 -7.57 -21.34
C GLU A 674 29.84 -7.88 -22.85
N GLY A 675 28.86 -7.41 -23.63
CA GLY A 675 28.87 -7.52 -25.09
C GLY A 675 29.57 -6.35 -25.82
N ASN A 676 29.30 -6.23 -27.12
CA ASN A 676 29.70 -5.10 -27.94
C ASN A 676 28.82 -3.87 -27.63
N TYR A 677 29.37 -2.67 -27.77
CA TYR A 677 28.61 -1.43 -27.71
C TYR A 677 28.65 -0.71 -29.07
N THR A 678 27.51 -0.63 -29.73
CA THR A 678 27.31 0.18 -30.94
C THR A 678 26.50 1.42 -30.55
N GLY A 679 27.20 2.53 -30.33
CA GLY A 679 26.58 3.82 -30.03
C GLY A 679 25.96 4.49 -31.27
N SER A 680 25.21 5.56 -31.04
CA SER A 680 24.60 6.32 -32.13
C SER A 680 25.61 6.99 -33.05
N ASP A 681 25.19 7.31 -34.28
CA ASP A 681 25.98 8.17 -35.18
C ASP A 681 25.81 9.66 -34.83
N THR A 682 24.98 9.98 -33.83
CA THR A 682 24.63 11.36 -33.44
C THR A 682 25.32 11.87 -32.18
N GLY A 683 25.97 10.98 -31.41
CA GLY A 683 26.64 11.31 -30.15
C GLY A 683 25.68 11.54 -28.97
N SER A 684 24.47 11.00 -29.05
CA SER A 684 23.43 11.09 -28.01
C SER A 684 23.68 10.17 -26.81
N ASP A 685 24.66 9.28 -26.91
CA ASP A 685 25.06 8.33 -25.87
C ASP A 685 25.93 9.02 -24.82
N VAL A 686 25.42 9.21 -23.61
CA VAL A 686 26.11 9.89 -22.51
C VAL A 686 26.39 8.91 -21.37
N PHE A 687 27.66 8.81 -21.00
CA PHE A 687 28.11 8.15 -19.78
C PHE A 687 28.49 9.24 -18.77
N ALA A 688 27.81 9.29 -17.63
CA ALA A 688 28.06 10.28 -16.60
C ALA A 688 28.64 9.59 -15.35
N LEU A 689 29.84 10.02 -14.96
CA LEU A 689 30.65 9.42 -13.89
C LEU A 689 31.01 10.44 -12.81
N ASP A 690 31.14 10.00 -11.57
CA ASP A 690 31.75 10.75 -10.48
C ASP A 690 33.22 10.38 -10.28
N MET A 691 33.95 11.35 -9.73
CA MET A 691 35.35 11.18 -9.37
C MET A 691 35.62 11.60 -7.95
N GLY A 692 36.48 10.83 -7.26
CA GLY A 692 36.91 11.17 -5.91
C GLY A 692 38.04 10.29 -5.39
N ARG A 693 38.25 10.38 -4.08
CA ARG A 693 39.33 9.70 -3.37
C ARG A 693 38.82 9.22 -2.02
N ASP A 694 39.05 7.96 -1.70
CA ASP A 694 38.77 7.40 -0.38
C ASP A 694 40.08 7.24 0.44
N ALA A 695 39.99 6.59 1.60
CA ALA A 695 41.14 6.35 2.47
C ALA A 695 42.18 5.38 1.88
N ASP A 696 41.81 4.60 0.85
CA ASP A 696 42.58 3.48 0.31
C ASP A 696 43.20 3.78 -1.07
N GLY A 697 42.75 4.83 -1.77
CA GLY A 697 43.31 5.22 -3.06
C GLY A 697 42.41 6.13 -3.87
N VAL A 698 42.55 6.04 -5.19
CA VAL A 698 41.71 6.72 -6.18
C VAL A 698 40.45 5.89 -6.31
N ASN A 699 39.29 6.49 -6.09
CA ASN A 699 38.01 5.84 -6.26
C ASN A 699 37.23 6.69 -7.27
N THR A 700 37.11 6.20 -8.49
CA THR A 700 36.42 6.86 -9.59
C THR A 700 35.45 5.87 -10.16
N ASP A 701 34.33 6.35 -10.66
CA ASP A 701 33.43 5.47 -11.38
C ASP A 701 34.05 5.05 -12.71
N THR A 702 33.64 3.89 -13.20
CA THR A 702 34.23 3.30 -14.41
C THR A 702 33.17 2.76 -15.36
N VAL A 703 33.48 2.84 -16.65
CA VAL A 703 32.75 2.13 -17.72
C VAL A 703 33.61 0.97 -18.19
N VAL A 704 33.06 -0.24 -18.20
CA VAL A 704 33.77 -1.45 -18.64
C VAL A 704 32.98 -2.12 -19.75
N ILE A 705 33.47 -2.06 -20.99
CA ILE A 705 32.88 -2.71 -22.16
C ILE A 705 33.76 -3.91 -22.54
N THR A 706 33.32 -5.15 -22.35
CA THR A 706 34.19 -6.31 -22.59
C THR A 706 34.25 -6.75 -24.05
N GLY A 707 33.25 -6.38 -24.87
CA GLY A 707 33.24 -6.55 -26.33
C GLY A 707 33.87 -5.38 -27.09
N ASN A 708 33.57 -5.27 -28.39
CA ASN A 708 34.03 -4.19 -29.26
C ASN A 708 33.18 -2.92 -29.09
N THR A 709 33.72 -1.77 -29.48
CA THR A 709 32.97 -0.50 -29.50
C THR A 709 32.89 0.09 -30.90
N SER A 710 31.79 0.76 -31.24
CA SER A 710 31.59 1.57 -32.46
C SER A 710 30.60 2.71 -32.20
N GLY A 711 30.55 3.71 -33.08
CA GLY A 711 29.66 4.89 -32.91
C GLY A 711 30.30 6.00 -32.09
N GLU A 712 29.54 7.07 -31.84
CA GLU A 712 29.97 8.24 -31.08
C GLU A 712 29.38 8.21 -29.67
N MET A 713 30.24 8.32 -28.64
CA MET A 713 29.85 8.36 -27.23
C MET A 713 30.41 9.62 -26.56
N THR A 714 29.69 10.07 -25.54
CA THR A 714 29.98 11.27 -24.75
C THR A 714 30.26 10.88 -23.31
N LEU A 715 31.29 11.47 -22.72
CA LEU A 715 31.65 11.29 -21.31
C LEU A 715 31.43 12.60 -20.55
N LEU A 716 30.64 12.54 -19.48
CA LEU A 716 30.43 13.62 -18.52
C LEU A 716 31.04 13.22 -17.18
N ILE A 717 31.80 14.14 -16.58
CA ILE A 717 32.50 13.89 -15.31
C ILE A 717 32.07 14.95 -14.30
N ALA A 718 31.60 14.54 -13.12
CA ALA A 718 31.22 15.45 -12.04
C ALA A 718 32.21 15.35 -10.86
N GLY A 719 32.50 16.51 -10.25
CA GLY A 719 33.21 16.64 -8.98
C GLY A 719 34.69 16.24 -8.96
N LEU A 720 35.57 17.11 -8.49
CA LEU A 720 36.99 16.82 -8.19
C LEU A 720 37.40 17.57 -6.93
N ASP A 721 36.75 17.31 -5.80
CA ASP A 721 37.17 17.90 -4.52
C ASP A 721 38.27 17.07 -3.84
N SER A 722 39.30 16.70 -4.60
CA SER A 722 40.56 16.23 -4.01
C SER A 722 41.42 17.44 -3.63
N ALA A 723 41.12 18.05 -2.48
CA ALA A 723 41.92 19.11 -1.90
C ALA A 723 43.36 18.63 -1.60
N GLY A 724 44.31 18.94 -2.50
CA GLY A 724 45.70 19.27 -2.15
C GLY A 724 46.56 18.26 -1.38
N VAL A 725 46.54 16.95 -1.70
CA VAL A 725 47.41 15.96 -1.03
C VAL A 725 48.40 15.29 -1.99
N GLU A 726 49.64 15.13 -1.52
CA GLU A 726 50.74 14.38 -2.14
C GLU A 726 50.31 12.97 -2.60
N GLY A 727 50.57 12.63 -3.88
CA GLY A 727 50.35 11.27 -4.42
C GLY A 727 49.13 11.06 -5.32
N ALA A 728 48.52 12.10 -5.90
CA ALA A 728 47.44 11.93 -6.89
C ALA A 728 47.91 11.11 -8.12
N PRO A 729 47.06 10.22 -8.66
CA PRO A 729 47.38 9.42 -9.84
C PRO A 729 47.60 10.34 -11.04
N LEU A 730 48.60 10.03 -11.87
CA LEU A 730 48.81 10.79 -13.11
C LEU A 730 47.95 10.28 -14.27
N VAL A 731 47.32 9.12 -14.11
CA VAL A 731 46.43 8.47 -15.08
C VAL A 731 45.34 7.76 -14.30
N MET A 732 44.09 7.97 -14.70
CA MET A 732 42.90 7.33 -14.14
C MET A 732 42.09 6.72 -15.28
N ASP A 733 41.93 5.40 -15.28
CA ASP A 733 41.14 4.70 -16.28
C ASP A 733 39.65 4.97 -16.01
N VAL A 734 38.93 5.47 -17.01
CA VAL A 734 37.50 5.80 -16.90
C VAL A 734 36.65 4.93 -17.81
N VAL A 735 37.22 4.46 -18.92
CA VAL A 735 36.58 3.52 -19.84
C VAL A 735 37.57 2.42 -20.20
N THR A 736 37.19 1.16 -20.00
CA THR A 736 37.97 -0.01 -20.41
C THR A 736 37.23 -0.76 -21.51
N VAL A 737 37.92 -1.07 -22.61
CA VAL A 737 37.41 -1.89 -23.73
C VAL A 737 38.19 -3.20 -23.82
N GLY A 738 37.50 -4.32 -23.66
CA GLY A 738 38.07 -5.67 -23.69
C GLY A 738 38.13 -6.30 -25.08
N GLY A 739 37.32 -5.80 -26.03
CA GLY A 739 37.24 -6.29 -27.40
C GLY A 739 38.51 -6.07 -28.22
N GLY A 740 38.57 -6.75 -29.37
CA GLY A 740 39.69 -6.61 -30.32
C GLY A 740 39.62 -5.34 -31.17
N GLU A 741 38.48 -4.65 -31.20
CA GLU A 741 38.21 -3.45 -31.98
C GLU A 741 37.57 -2.36 -31.11
N ALA A 742 38.31 -1.28 -30.84
CA ALA A 742 37.81 -0.07 -30.18
C ALA A 742 37.54 1.03 -31.23
N ASN A 743 36.59 0.79 -32.13
CA ASN A 743 36.27 1.70 -33.23
C ASN A 743 35.30 2.83 -32.84
N GLY A 744 34.78 2.82 -31.60
CA GLY A 744 33.96 3.90 -31.07
C GLY A 744 34.79 5.06 -30.55
N THR A 745 34.23 6.25 -30.53
CA THR A 745 34.88 7.48 -30.05
C THR A 745 34.24 7.94 -28.74
N PHE A 746 35.06 8.29 -27.74
CA PHE A 746 34.58 8.96 -26.52
C PHE A 746 35.04 10.42 -26.50
N THR A 747 34.09 11.34 -26.34
CA THR A 747 34.37 12.78 -26.23
C THR A 747 34.05 13.28 -24.82
N LEU A 748 35.00 13.93 -24.16
CA LEU A 748 34.76 14.58 -22.87
C LEU A 748 33.96 15.89 -23.08
N VAL A 749 32.86 16.03 -22.34
CA VAL A 749 32.06 17.26 -22.32
C VAL A 749 31.89 17.77 -20.89
N GLY A 750 31.62 19.07 -20.73
CA GLY A 750 31.35 19.66 -19.43
C GLY A 750 32.55 19.76 -18.48
N GLY A 751 33.78 19.76 -19.01
CA GLY A 751 34.99 19.91 -18.19
C GLY A 751 35.03 21.24 -17.43
N ASN A 752 35.69 21.27 -16.28
CA ASN A 752 35.85 22.48 -15.46
C ASN A 752 36.94 23.44 -16.00
N TYR A 753 37.64 23.05 -17.07
CA TYR A 753 38.61 23.86 -17.77
C TYR A 753 38.59 23.58 -19.27
N VAL A 754 38.95 24.59 -20.06
CA VAL A 754 39.14 24.46 -21.51
C VAL A 754 40.56 24.91 -21.84
N THR A 755 41.33 24.05 -22.51
CA THR A 755 42.72 24.36 -22.86
C THR A 755 42.80 25.48 -23.89
N SER A 756 43.99 26.04 -24.10
CA SER A 756 44.24 27.04 -25.14
C SER A 756 43.90 26.54 -26.56
N GLU A 757 43.92 25.22 -26.76
CA GLU A 757 43.59 24.54 -28.02
C GLU A 757 42.08 24.32 -28.19
N GLY A 758 41.27 24.63 -27.17
CA GLY A 758 39.82 24.46 -27.19
C GLY A 758 39.32 23.09 -26.72
N GLU A 759 40.21 22.25 -26.16
CA GLU A 759 39.85 20.94 -25.65
C GLU A 759 39.27 21.02 -24.23
N GLN A 760 38.25 20.20 -23.94
CA GLN A 760 37.71 20.04 -22.59
C GLN A 760 38.71 19.29 -21.70
N ALA A 761 38.90 19.77 -20.48
CA ALA A 761 39.83 19.18 -19.51
C ALA A 761 39.33 19.36 -18.08
N MET A 762 39.91 18.59 -17.16
CA MET A 762 39.60 18.63 -15.73
C MET A 762 40.82 19.05 -14.94
N ILE A 763 40.75 20.17 -14.22
CA ILE A 763 41.76 20.59 -13.23
C ILE A 763 41.41 19.97 -11.87
N SER A 764 42.39 19.34 -11.25
CA SER A 764 42.32 18.93 -9.85
C SER A 764 43.69 18.98 -9.16
N GLY A 765 43.74 19.66 -8.01
CA GLY A 765 44.98 19.93 -7.29
C GLY A 765 46.00 20.64 -8.18
N ALA A 766 47.18 20.04 -8.33
CA ALA A 766 48.27 20.58 -9.14
C ALA A 766 48.23 20.12 -10.61
N TYR A 767 47.30 19.27 -11.02
CA TYR A 767 47.32 18.58 -12.31
C TYR A 767 46.15 18.98 -13.21
N LEU A 768 46.39 18.94 -14.53
CA LEU A 768 45.40 19.12 -15.58
C LEU A 768 45.21 17.78 -16.32
N TYR A 769 44.03 17.19 -16.20
CA TYR A 769 43.67 15.92 -16.82
C TYR A 769 42.96 16.13 -18.14
N ARG A 770 43.44 15.49 -19.20
CA ARG A 770 42.80 15.41 -20.52
C ARG A 770 42.33 13.98 -20.77
N LEU A 771 41.24 13.81 -21.50
CA LEU A 771 40.83 12.48 -21.96
C LEU A 771 41.82 12.00 -23.03
N ALA A 772 42.46 10.87 -22.79
CA ALA A 772 43.44 10.27 -23.69
C ALA A 772 43.01 8.84 -24.02
N GLU A 773 43.15 8.48 -25.30
CA GLU A 773 42.98 7.10 -25.76
C GLU A 773 44.18 6.26 -25.28
N THR A 774 43.88 5.03 -24.88
CA THR A 774 44.85 4.03 -24.41
C THR A 774 44.76 2.78 -25.29
N ASP A 775 45.67 1.81 -25.09
CA ASP A 775 45.65 0.54 -25.83
C ASP A 775 44.32 -0.24 -25.68
N ARG A 776 43.51 0.05 -24.64
CA ARG A 776 42.29 -0.69 -24.28
C ARG A 776 41.19 0.20 -23.71
N GLY A 777 41.00 1.41 -24.23
CA GLY A 777 39.92 2.32 -23.81
C GLY A 777 40.39 3.76 -23.60
N TRP A 778 39.84 4.46 -22.61
CA TRP A 778 40.10 5.88 -22.35
C TRP A 778 40.43 6.14 -20.89
N ALA A 779 41.40 7.03 -20.68
CA ALA A 779 41.85 7.44 -19.37
C ALA A 779 41.92 8.97 -19.27
N LEU A 780 41.64 9.49 -18.07
CA LEU A 780 41.96 10.86 -17.72
C LEU A 780 43.43 10.93 -17.35
N SER A 781 44.23 11.59 -18.19
CA SER A 781 45.69 11.65 -18.08
C SER A 781 46.16 13.06 -17.77
N ALA A 782 46.89 13.20 -16.66
CA ALA A 782 47.73 14.35 -16.36
C ALA A 782 49.11 14.26 -17.03
N ARG A 783 49.30 13.33 -17.97
CA ARG A 783 50.47 13.27 -18.84
C ARG A 783 50.13 13.66 -20.26
N SER A 784 51.02 14.41 -20.88
CA SER A 784 51.00 14.64 -22.32
C SER A 784 51.37 13.36 -23.09
N GLU A 785 51.16 13.36 -24.41
CA GLU A 785 51.62 12.29 -25.30
C GLU A 785 53.14 12.05 -25.24
N SER A 786 53.93 13.08 -24.93
CA SER A 786 55.38 12.98 -24.75
C SER A 786 55.79 12.45 -23.36
N GLY A 787 54.82 12.16 -22.49
CA GLY A 787 55.02 11.65 -21.13
C GLY A 787 55.34 12.73 -20.09
N GLU A 788 55.33 14.01 -20.48
CA GLU A 788 55.50 15.15 -19.57
C GLU A 788 54.26 15.36 -18.71
N ILE A 789 54.43 15.91 -17.51
CA ILE A 789 53.31 16.19 -16.61
C ILE A 789 52.59 17.47 -17.06
N ASN A 790 51.29 17.38 -17.26
CA ASN A 790 50.38 18.49 -17.46
C ASN A 790 50.04 19.10 -16.10
N TRP A 791 50.76 20.16 -15.75
CA TRP A 791 50.48 20.92 -14.54
C TRP A 791 49.25 21.81 -14.74
N GLY A 792 48.43 21.93 -13.70
CA GLY A 792 47.36 22.91 -13.64
C GLY A 792 47.93 24.33 -13.62
N PRO A 793 47.15 25.32 -14.08
CA PRO A 793 47.62 26.69 -14.25
C PRO A 793 48.04 27.40 -12.95
N SER A 794 47.63 26.89 -11.78
CA SER A 794 48.03 27.41 -10.47
C SER A 794 49.33 26.79 -9.91
N ALA A 795 49.75 25.62 -10.41
CA ALA A 795 50.93 24.92 -9.89
C ALA A 795 52.24 25.73 -9.96
N PRO A 796 52.51 26.50 -11.04
CA PRO A 796 53.73 27.33 -11.12
C PRO A 796 53.89 28.33 -9.98
N ILE A 797 52.79 28.87 -9.46
CA ILE A 797 52.78 29.84 -8.37
C ILE A 797 53.23 29.16 -7.07
N TYR A 798 52.70 27.98 -6.76
CA TYR A 798 53.08 27.22 -5.57
C TYR A 798 54.53 26.70 -5.63
N ASP A 799 55.00 26.20 -6.77
CA ASP A 799 56.41 25.78 -6.97
C ASP A 799 57.37 26.97 -6.78
N SER A 800 56.92 28.17 -7.12
CA SER A 800 57.69 29.41 -6.98
C SER A 800 57.73 29.97 -5.55
N TYR A 801 56.77 29.60 -4.71
CA TYR A 801 56.57 30.24 -3.41
C TYR A 801 57.76 30.09 -2.46
N GLY A 802 58.30 28.88 -2.30
CA GLY A 802 59.44 28.63 -1.41
C GLY A 802 60.69 29.41 -1.82
N ALA A 803 60.95 29.54 -3.13
CA ALA A 803 62.06 30.32 -3.65
C ALA A 803 61.83 31.83 -3.47
N ALA A 804 60.59 32.30 -3.66
CA ALA A 804 60.21 33.68 -3.37
C ALA A 804 60.48 34.02 -1.90
N LEU A 805 60.17 33.12 -0.95
CA LEU A 805 60.50 33.28 0.48
C LEU A 805 62.00 33.16 0.76
N LEU A 806 62.72 32.27 0.08
CA LEU A 806 64.17 32.12 0.28
C LEU A 806 64.93 33.38 -0.13
N ALA A 807 64.46 34.08 -1.17
CA ALA A 807 65.01 35.38 -1.56
C ALA A 807 64.99 36.41 -0.41
N PHE A 808 64.06 36.30 0.53
CA PHE A 808 64.00 37.15 1.73
C PHE A 808 64.90 36.68 2.90
N ASN A 809 65.58 35.54 2.80
CA ASN A 809 66.28 34.92 3.92
C ASN A 809 67.82 35.06 3.87
N GLY A 810 68.37 36.01 3.11
CA GLY A 810 69.81 36.23 3.03
C GLY A 810 70.35 36.99 4.26
N PRO A 811 71.08 36.35 5.20
CA PRO A 811 71.66 37.10 6.31
C PRO A 811 72.78 38.02 5.81
N SER A 812 72.84 39.22 6.37
CA SER A 812 73.88 40.18 5.99
C SER A 812 75.29 39.67 6.36
N ALA A 813 76.25 39.88 5.46
CA ALA A 813 77.64 39.52 5.74
C ALA A 813 78.19 40.37 6.90
N LEU A 814 79.18 39.87 7.66
CA LEU A 814 79.81 40.63 8.75
C LEU A 814 80.22 42.05 8.32
N ARG A 815 80.73 42.23 7.08
CA ARG A 815 81.11 43.56 6.55
C ARG A 815 79.92 44.51 6.32
N GLY A 816 78.72 43.97 6.11
CA GLY A 816 77.47 44.73 5.98
C GLY A 816 76.99 45.28 7.31
N ARG A 817 77.27 44.59 8.42
CA ARG A 817 77.06 45.11 9.78
C ARG A 817 77.98 46.31 10.00
N GLY A 818 77.39 47.51 10.05
CA GLY A 818 78.13 48.78 10.04
C GLY A 818 79.16 48.92 11.17
N SER A 819 78.91 48.25 12.30
CA SER A 819 79.80 48.18 13.48
C SER A 819 81.08 47.36 13.25
N SER A 820 81.13 46.49 12.23
CA SER A 820 82.20 45.50 12.06
C SER A 820 83.57 46.10 11.79
N GLN A 821 83.63 47.30 11.19
CA GLN A 821 84.91 47.99 10.99
C GLN A 821 85.50 48.46 12.33
N ASP A 822 84.66 48.94 13.23
CA ASP A 822 85.06 49.45 14.54
C ASP A 822 85.56 48.30 15.43
N PHE A 823 84.89 47.15 15.43
CA PHE A 823 85.37 46.01 16.24
C PHE A 823 86.61 45.33 15.65
N ARG A 824 86.80 45.40 14.32
CA ARG A 824 88.03 44.91 13.68
C ARG A 824 89.24 45.81 13.97
N SER A 825 89.04 47.13 13.99
CA SER A 825 90.11 48.05 14.39
C SER A 825 90.46 47.83 15.86
N LEU A 826 89.47 47.61 16.72
CA LEU A 826 89.68 47.28 18.13
C LEU A 826 90.46 45.97 18.34
N ALA A 827 90.15 44.92 17.56
CA ALA A 827 90.80 43.62 17.72
C ALA A 827 92.24 43.53 17.17
N TRP A 828 92.60 44.32 16.14
CA TRP A 828 93.85 44.18 15.38
C TRP A 828 94.72 45.45 15.34
N GLY A 829 94.24 46.56 15.89
CA GLY A 829 95.00 47.79 16.03
C GLY A 829 95.97 47.71 17.20
N GLY A 830 97.25 47.44 16.94
CA GLY A 830 98.29 47.47 17.98
C GLY A 830 98.50 48.88 18.55
N ASP A 831 98.34 49.03 19.86
CA ASP A 831 98.68 50.16 20.74
C ASP A 831 98.70 51.58 20.12
N ALA A 832 97.55 52.25 20.17
CA ALA A 832 97.48 53.71 20.28
C ALA A 832 96.28 54.12 21.14
N ALA A 833 96.56 54.66 22.32
CA ALA A 833 95.56 55.23 23.22
C ALA A 833 94.69 56.27 22.51
N GLY A 834 93.36 56.04 22.48
CA GLY A 834 92.37 57.02 22.03
C GLY A 834 91.46 56.62 20.87
N GLN A 835 91.27 55.33 20.55
CA GLN A 835 90.25 54.92 19.58
C GLN A 835 88.87 54.78 20.24
N ASP A 836 87.89 55.48 19.63
CA ASP A 836 86.45 55.42 19.94
C ASP A 836 85.98 53.96 20.05
N THR A 837 85.17 53.65 21.07
CA THR A 837 84.64 52.28 21.32
C THR A 837 83.63 51.80 20.27
N GLY A 838 83.57 52.45 19.09
CA GLY A 838 82.58 52.21 18.05
C GLY A 838 81.15 52.58 18.48
N ALA A 839 80.29 52.93 17.52
CA ALA A 839 78.87 53.04 17.82
C ALA A 839 78.27 51.62 17.85
N PRO A 840 77.71 51.16 18.98
CA PRO A 840 77.15 49.82 19.05
C PRO A 840 75.96 49.66 18.09
N LEU A 841 75.23 50.74 17.78
CA LEU A 841 74.03 50.74 16.95
C LEU A 841 74.36 51.00 15.47
N TRP A 842 73.72 50.25 14.58
CA TRP A 842 73.81 50.40 13.13
C TRP A 842 72.45 50.17 12.46
N ILE A 843 72.31 50.68 11.24
CA ILE A 843 71.16 50.47 10.36
C ILE A 843 71.65 50.16 8.96
N GLN A 844 70.96 49.26 8.26
CA GLN A 844 71.13 49.02 6.84
C GLN A 844 69.78 48.96 6.14
N MET A 845 69.79 49.31 4.86
CA MET A 845 68.62 49.20 3.99
C MET A 845 69.11 48.82 2.59
N GLY A 846 68.34 47.98 1.90
CA GLY A 846 68.69 47.47 0.59
C GLY A 846 67.47 47.21 -0.25
N THR A 847 67.68 47.20 -1.56
CA THR A 847 66.76 46.66 -2.55
C THR A 847 67.49 45.59 -3.33
N GLU A 848 66.81 44.52 -3.66
CA GLU A 848 67.36 43.46 -4.50
C GLU A 848 66.39 43.16 -5.64
N GLN A 849 66.95 42.92 -6.82
CA GLN A 849 66.21 42.37 -7.95
C GLN A 849 66.86 41.05 -8.32
N LEU A 850 66.05 40.01 -8.39
CA LEU A 850 66.47 38.66 -8.72
C LEU A 850 65.64 38.16 -9.89
N THR A 851 66.30 37.89 -11.00
CA THR A 851 65.71 37.14 -12.11
C THR A 851 66.23 35.72 -12.05
N SER A 852 65.32 34.76 -12.03
CA SER A 852 65.63 33.34 -12.05
C SER A 852 65.05 32.69 -13.30
N ALA A 853 65.89 31.98 -14.04
CA ALA A 853 65.46 31.22 -15.21
C ALA A 853 64.66 29.97 -14.82
N ALA A 854 63.79 29.54 -15.73
CA ALA A 854 62.87 28.40 -15.59
C ALA A 854 63.54 27.06 -15.24
N GLU A 855 64.83 26.88 -15.55
CA GLU A 855 65.54 25.60 -15.45
C GLU A 855 65.64 25.03 -14.02
N GLN A 856 65.33 25.83 -12.99
CA GLN A 856 65.34 25.40 -11.58
C GLN A 856 63.94 25.14 -10.99
N SER A 857 62.91 25.07 -11.82
CA SER A 857 61.51 24.88 -11.41
C SER A 857 60.94 23.55 -11.92
N THR A 858 60.13 22.89 -11.09
CA THR A 858 59.43 21.65 -11.44
C THR A 858 58.38 21.88 -12.53
N THR A 859 57.80 23.08 -12.55
CA THR A 859 56.78 23.54 -13.50
C THR A 859 57.36 24.44 -14.61
N GLY A 860 58.69 24.53 -14.73
CA GLY A 860 59.35 25.41 -15.69
C GLY A 860 59.05 26.90 -15.49
N ALA A 861 58.80 27.31 -14.24
CA ALA A 861 58.44 28.68 -13.88
C ALA A 861 59.68 29.59 -13.86
N ALA A 862 59.68 30.63 -14.70
CA ALA A 862 60.58 31.76 -14.58
C ALA A 862 60.05 32.74 -13.53
N ARG A 863 60.96 33.33 -12.75
CA ARG A 863 60.61 34.21 -11.62
C ARG A 863 61.37 35.52 -11.71
N ASP A 864 60.65 36.63 -11.61
CA ASP A 864 61.22 37.97 -11.47
C ASP A 864 60.80 38.56 -10.12
N SER A 865 61.74 38.56 -9.16
CA SER A 865 61.51 39.03 -7.80
C SER A 865 62.12 40.41 -7.56
N SER A 866 61.35 41.30 -6.93
CA SER A 866 61.83 42.58 -6.42
C SER A 866 61.62 42.65 -4.92
N LEU A 867 62.70 42.85 -4.16
CA LEU A 867 62.71 42.90 -2.70
C LEU A 867 63.21 44.25 -2.19
N TRP A 868 62.67 44.66 -1.05
CA TRP A 868 63.15 45.76 -0.25
C TRP A 868 63.25 45.30 1.21
N GLU A 869 64.40 45.55 1.85
CA GLU A 869 64.66 45.17 3.24
C GLU A 869 65.32 46.30 4.01
N MET A 870 64.97 46.41 5.29
CA MET A 870 65.62 47.29 6.27
C MET A 870 65.92 46.50 7.54
N GLU A 871 67.15 46.63 8.05
CA GLU A 871 67.59 45.98 9.28
C GLU A 871 68.29 46.98 10.21
N ILE A 872 67.99 46.87 11.51
CA ILE A 872 68.53 47.72 12.57
C ILE A 872 69.16 46.78 13.61
N GLY A 873 70.41 47.04 14.01
CA GLY A 873 71.12 46.16 14.93
C GLY A 873 72.01 46.90 15.93
N ALA A 874 72.36 46.19 17.01
CA ALA A 874 73.23 46.67 18.07
C ALA A 874 74.25 45.61 18.50
N ASP A 875 75.53 45.97 18.58
CA ASP A 875 76.66 45.07 18.86
C ASP A 875 77.49 45.53 20.08
N LEU A 876 77.92 44.57 20.90
CA LEU A 876 78.57 44.80 22.19
C LEU A 876 79.74 43.83 22.41
N VAL A 877 80.83 44.29 23.04
CA VAL A 877 81.91 43.42 23.47
C VAL A 877 81.44 42.53 24.62
N LEU A 878 81.55 41.21 24.44
CA LEU A 878 81.22 40.20 25.45
C LEU A 878 82.45 39.75 26.26
N SER A 879 83.62 39.69 25.63
CA SER A 879 84.87 39.28 26.28
C SER A 879 86.09 39.77 25.51
N GLU A 880 87.15 40.15 26.22
CA GLU A 880 88.44 40.55 25.66
C GLU A 880 89.57 39.86 26.44
N SER A 881 90.49 39.18 25.75
CA SER A 881 91.60 38.45 26.39
C SER A 881 92.80 38.29 25.45
N ALA A 882 93.90 37.74 25.97
CA ALA A 882 95.05 37.38 25.12
C ALA A 882 94.73 36.35 24.03
N ALA A 883 93.59 35.65 24.12
CA ALA A 883 93.12 34.74 23.07
C ALA A 883 92.35 35.47 21.95
N GLY A 884 91.81 36.67 22.16
CA GLY A 884 91.03 37.43 21.17
C GLY A 884 89.85 38.24 21.75
N LEU A 885 89.11 38.94 20.88
CA LEU A 885 87.93 39.76 21.16
C LEU A 885 86.64 39.05 20.73
N LEU A 886 85.67 38.91 21.62
CA LEU A 886 84.34 38.36 21.33
C LEU A 886 83.27 39.47 21.41
N VAL A 887 82.49 39.63 20.34
CA VAL A 887 81.40 40.60 20.19
C VAL A 887 80.08 39.87 19.99
N GLY A 888 79.01 40.31 20.64
CA GLY A 888 77.64 39.79 20.45
C GLY A 888 76.71 40.87 19.93
N GLY A 889 75.68 40.49 19.17
CA GLY A 889 74.77 41.39 18.49
C GLY A 889 73.30 40.99 18.56
N LEU A 890 72.41 41.99 18.53
CA LEU A 890 70.95 41.85 18.34
C LEU A 890 70.50 42.62 17.09
N MET A 891 69.52 42.10 16.35
CA MET A 891 69.04 42.66 15.08
C MET A 891 67.51 42.57 14.95
N LEU A 892 66.90 43.53 14.27
CA LEU A 892 65.48 43.56 13.86
C LEU A 892 65.42 43.87 12.36
N SER A 893 64.71 43.06 11.58
CA SER A 893 64.55 43.24 10.12
C SER A 893 63.08 43.36 9.71
N TYR A 894 62.79 44.13 8.67
CA TYR A 894 61.50 44.23 8.01
C TYR A 894 61.69 44.32 6.49
N GLY A 895 60.88 43.61 5.71
CA GLY A 895 60.98 43.62 4.27
C GLY A 895 59.66 43.35 3.54
N THR A 896 59.61 43.77 2.28
CA THR A 896 58.48 43.53 1.35
C THR A 896 59.01 43.12 -0.01
N GLY A 897 58.23 42.38 -0.78
CA GLY A 897 58.66 41.94 -2.10
C GLY A 897 57.54 41.33 -2.91
N SER A 898 57.72 41.40 -4.22
CA SER A 898 56.79 40.92 -5.24
C SER A 898 57.56 40.03 -6.20
N THR A 899 56.97 38.92 -6.61
CA THR A 899 57.54 37.94 -7.54
C THR A 899 56.54 37.64 -8.64
N ASP A 900 56.85 38.06 -9.86
CA ASP A 900 56.08 37.65 -11.04
C ASP A 900 56.54 36.25 -11.47
N VAL A 901 55.58 35.37 -11.75
CA VAL A 901 55.78 33.97 -12.11
C VAL A 901 55.23 33.74 -13.52
N SER A 902 56.06 33.23 -14.42
CA SER A 902 55.62 32.86 -15.77
C SER A 902 56.00 31.43 -16.12
N SER A 903 55.06 30.67 -16.69
CA SER A 903 55.25 29.27 -17.07
C SER A 903 54.42 28.92 -18.30
N GLY A 904 54.84 27.91 -19.06
CA GLY A 904 54.05 27.36 -20.16
C GLY A 904 52.68 26.80 -19.73
N PHE A 905 52.48 26.54 -18.43
CA PHE A 905 51.21 26.08 -17.87
C PHE A 905 50.31 27.22 -17.36
N GLY A 906 50.86 28.39 -17.08
CA GLY A 906 50.12 29.52 -16.52
C GLY A 906 51.03 30.59 -15.89
N ASP A 907 50.54 31.82 -15.85
CA ASP A 907 51.23 32.98 -15.26
C ASP A 907 50.54 33.41 -13.95
N GLY A 908 51.28 34.01 -13.02
CA GLY A 908 50.78 34.49 -11.74
C GLY A 908 51.74 35.43 -11.00
N SER A 909 51.38 35.86 -9.79
CA SER A 909 52.18 36.81 -9.01
C SER A 909 52.11 36.53 -7.52
N ILE A 910 53.24 36.59 -6.82
CA ILE A 910 53.34 36.38 -5.36
C ILE A 910 53.76 37.67 -4.69
N GLU A 911 52.95 38.17 -3.76
CA GLU A 911 53.28 39.32 -2.92
C GLU A 911 53.63 38.83 -1.51
N THR A 912 54.69 39.35 -0.89
CA THR A 912 55.14 38.91 0.44
C THR A 912 55.63 40.06 1.30
N THR A 913 55.30 40.01 2.59
CA THR A 913 55.81 40.91 3.63
C THR A 913 56.41 40.12 4.79
N GLY A 914 57.49 40.60 5.39
CA GLY A 914 58.23 39.87 6.42
C GLY A 914 58.76 40.74 7.56
N LEU A 915 58.75 40.19 8.78
CA LEU A 915 59.33 40.80 9.99
C LEU A 915 60.21 39.78 10.72
N GLY A 916 61.46 40.14 11.03
CA GLY A 916 62.45 39.22 11.59
C GLY A 916 63.25 39.76 12.78
N LEU A 917 63.79 38.85 13.57
CA LEU A 917 64.66 39.11 14.73
C LEU A 917 65.93 38.25 14.63
N GLY A 918 67.08 38.84 14.94
CA GLY A 918 68.39 38.20 14.78
C GLY A 918 69.33 38.35 15.96
N LEU A 919 70.25 37.39 16.07
CA LEU A 919 71.37 37.33 17.01
C LEU A 919 72.68 37.11 16.25
N ALA A 920 73.77 37.70 16.70
CA ALA A 920 75.10 37.41 16.17
C ALA A 920 76.18 37.28 17.25
N ALA A 921 77.24 36.54 16.93
CA ALA A 921 78.45 36.45 17.73
C ALA A 921 79.68 36.41 16.83
N THR A 922 80.61 37.32 17.04
CA THR A 922 81.83 37.46 16.24
C THR A 922 83.06 37.41 17.14
N TRP A 923 83.96 36.48 16.87
CA TRP A 923 85.25 36.36 17.55
C TRP A 923 86.40 36.75 16.63
N TYR A 924 87.29 37.61 17.11
CA TYR A 924 88.47 38.11 16.42
C TYR A 924 89.74 37.67 17.15
N ASP A 925 90.65 36.98 16.48
CA ASP A 925 92.00 36.67 16.97
C ASP A 925 92.95 37.82 16.66
N THR A 926 93.83 38.16 17.59
CA THR A 926 94.92 39.16 17.48
C THR A 926 95.78 39.11 16.20
N ARG A 927 95.82 37.98 15.47
CA ARG A 927 96.63 37.80 14.23
C ARG A 927 95.90 38.16 12.93
N GLY A 928 94.67 38.67 13.00
CA GLY A 928 93.89 39.03 11.81
C GLY A 928 92.87 37.97 11.35
N PHE A 929 92.69 36.89 12.11
CA PHE A 929 91.68 35.86 11.85
C PHE A 929 90.37 36.18 12.59
N TYR A 930 89.22 35.84 12.01
CA TYR A 930 87.92 36.00 12.68
C TYR A 930 86.95 34.86 12.34
N VAL A 931 85.97 34.66 13.23
CA VAL A 931 84.82 33.77 13.04
C VAL A 931 83.56 34.57 13.37
N ASP A 932 82.56 34.54 12.48
CA ASP A 932 81.26 35.17 12.67
C ASP A 932 80.16 34.11 12.58
N GLY A 933 79.21 34.15 13.51
CA GLY A 933 78.01 33.30 13.49
C GLY A 933 76.77 34.15 13.73
N GLN A 934 75.73 33.91 12.94
CA GLN A 934 74.47 34.65 12.99
C GLN A 934 73.28 33.68 12.96
N VAL A 935 72.18 34.04 13.63
CA VAL A 935 70.92 33.31 13.64
C VAL A 935 69.77 34.31 13.56
N THR A 936 68.88 34.16 12.58
CA THR A 936 67.69 35.00 12.38
C THR A 936 66.42 34.14 12.36
N VAL A 937 65.30 34.72 12.80
CA VAL A 937 63.96 34.12 12.72
C VAL A 937 63.01 35.17 12.14
N THR A 938 62.34 34.83 11.04
CA THR A 938 61.47 35.75 10.29
C THR A 938 60.08 35.14 10.07
N SER A 939 59.04 35.95 10.23
CA SER A 939 57.65 35.60 9.91
C SER A 939 57.25 36.26 8.60
N TYR A 940 56.61 35.52 7.68
CA TYR A 940 56.13 36.02 6.40
C TYR A 940 54.60 35.96 6.28
N SER A 941 54.02 36.90 5.56
CA SER A 941 52.62 36.90 5.09
C SER A 941 52.62 37.11 3.58
N SER A 942 51.92 36.23 2.84
CA SER A 942 51.95 36.24 1.38
C SER A 942 50.56 36.10 0.75
N ASP A 943 50.38 36.73 -0.40
CA ASP A 943 49.24 36.58 -1.30
C ASP A 943 49.75 35.95 -2.61
N LEU A 944 49.03 34.95 -3.14
CA LEU A 944 49.48 34.07 -4.23
C LEU A 944 48.47 34.02 -5.37
#